data_AF-A0A502F7D8-F1
#
_entry.id   AF-A0A502F7D8-F1
#
_cell.length_a   1.000
_cell.length_b   1.000
_cell.length_c   1.000
_cell.angle_alpha   90.00
_cell.angle_beta   90.00
_cell.angle_gamma   90.00
#
_symmetry.space_group_name_H-M   'P 1'
#
loop_
_entity.id
_entity.type
_entity.pdbx_description
1 polymer ?
#
loop_
_entity_poly.entity_id
_entity_poly.type
_entity_poly.pdbx_seq_one_letter_code
_entity_poly.pdbx_strand_id
1 'polypeptide(L)'
;MLAKLSTITTLYRKFTKNQVLTEGHLNEIVDYFDDQDRISRIGLSGVGIICGFQVSYSESAKNISITQGSGITTDGDLIHLYNSLPNGDKIIELESKQYTHYKVYDNKKAAYKPYFYNGSDQLEIFELLTYEQQALDNANTFPIQYLKDNTGLDVNDAVILLYIESYEKDSDLCVSLSCDNQGLEIIGNHKALLVSKPVATQINSHDKFITSVNFSNLYYKLPTVISNRIVLQPENFVNYDEVKKNFAYGIFKNNVVNKLRDGFDLLLNGLQMPLMLASIKKNLAELYNFDKNNIPPDFQYRYDLLNDLIDTYNEIKLLLSNMDGEFCCPDIKSFPKHLMLGEVLKTGPCYEYRHSFYKSPLLTGQNLSTCNDCLPFDPLIELGKEEMVTEFVIDLEGKEVKICYGKNTDLQKLYSLIKRCVQLLANYNVNYNVIKITPSFELGSLAKKAIPFYNNVGNHLIELWDYEKTNIGKQRSNRSYHDNFLNTKRPLEFIADSDFYRIEGHHGKNYKEALKTIQEIRRQNGLGFNVVVLGINAFEAQEVIENFTSYYLNKNHGYEHKAGVAPGGTFVMIYIEGEYSQYPYYYGYGYPYEFPRGNSLAGDFEKEGDNGESVVLNPIIADFTLPYLCCDDNVISLSLPVNKLCFDDTTSYYPFHVTPTGGFVKADLDEDLNGGVTTNQFGEFVFDPKLVSEELIGKPITFTVNNFETKCEITIFKKPKFDFTIVITKSDTSNEVTADFEITSENQEGMKYVWDFGDGSERVSTTETKMQRIYKYELPVKDAFSFPVTVVGDNGNCNFTVKHSVIFEITGIKVSIDNRLICRNDVDPHLLTTESKTRKIILSGDGVSQNDAGQYVFIGSNVPKEIDKVVILVNGKPSDLEITMQNAPFARFNYSIENSELVLTNNSTNAEFYTWKIADEKVETESKDPIKRPLSLYNTSSIVISLSAMNKRCGETIDGPKDVILRERIPVNTCLKTATAFIKKTIPAFEDIKQQPGIERYSKETISLIDEIERQFNTVDEKTDTFINGDSNDQLGEMYRDSIYDSFLSAVRNTKLDEERTVLSFLIESHISLFYTILKCQKPERLKEFEKQIVTITTRFDNLFQGFIKIKYNTDPNGTFKKFLSGVTASFKDLQFILDAIQSHLNNLG
;
A
#
# COMPACT_ATOMS: atom_id res chain seq x y z
N MET A 1 17.39 53.17 -44.00
CA MET A 1 17.52 52.06 -44.96
C MET A 1 16.29 51.15 -44.91
N LEU A 2 15.79 50.71 -46.06
CA LEU A 2 14.74 49.66 -46.17
C LEU A 2 15.40 48.27 -46.14
N ALA A 3 14.76 47.28 -45.53
CA ALA A 3 15.19 45.89 -45.55
C ALA A 3 15.24 45.36 -47.01
N LYS A 4 16.22 44.52 -47.38
CA LYS A 4 16.35 43.99 -48.74
C LYS A 4 15.09 43.24 -49.17
N LEU A 5 14.56 42.39 -48.29
CA LEU A 5 13.33 41.63 -48.54
C LEU A 5 12.04 42.47 -48.48
N SER A 6 12.13 43.81 -48.42
CA SER A 6 10.96 44.68 -48.56
C SER A 6 10.35 44.63 -49.97
N THR A 7 11.14 44.22 -50.96
CA THR A 7 10.74 43.92 -52.34
C THR A 7 11.46 42.65 -52.79
N ILE A 8 10.81 41.80 -53.60
CA ILE A 8 11.42 40.55 -54.10
C ILE A 8 11.41 40.50 -55.63
N THR A 9 12.44 39.89 -56.19
CA THR A 9 12.59 39.58 -57.62
C THR A 9 12.05 38.18 -57.91
N THR A 10 11.09 38.06 -58.82
CA THR A 10 10.36 36.79 -59.08
C THR A 10 10.69 36.13 -60.41
N LEU A 11 11.50 36.77 -61.26
CA LEU A 11 11.90 36.27 -62.56
C LEU A 11 13.39 36.54 -62.80
N TYR A 12 14.02 35.71 -63.64
CA TYR A 12 15.34 35.97 -64.19
C TYR A 12 15.39 35.61 -65.67
N ARG A 13 16.27 36.26 -66.43
CA ARG A 13 16.42 36.02 -67.88
C ARG A 13 17.42 34.91 -68.16
N LYS A 14 17.08 34.01 -69.10
CA LYS A 14 18.02 33.07 -69.71
C LYS A 14 18.72 33.73 -70.90
N PHE A 15 20.04 33.76 -70.88
CA PHE A 15 20.81 34.39 -71.96
C PHE A 15 20.73 33.64 -73.28
N THR A 16 20.62 34.40 -74.38
CA THR A 16 20.65 33.87 -75.75
C THR A 16 21.97 34.20 -76.44
N LYS A 17 22.31 33.44 -77.49
CA LYS A 17 23.57 33.63 -78.21
C LYS A 17 23.61 35.04 -78.82
N ASN A 18 24.75 35.73 -78.66
CA ASN A 18 25.01 37.10 -79.15
C ASN A 18 24.13 38.20 -78.51
N GLN A 19 23.52 37.95 -77.35
CA GLN A 19 22.74 38.96 -76.61
C GLN A 19 23.63 40.06 -76.04
N VAL A 20 23.18 41.31 -76.11
CA VAL A 20 23.79 42.46 -75.41
C VAL A 20 23.23 42.52 -73.99
N LEU A 21 24.11 42.54 -72.98
CA LEU A 21 23.73 42.59 -71.56
C LEU A 21 23.70 44.03 -71.05
N THR A 22 22.73 44.34 -70.20
CA THR A 22 22.64 45.60 -69.45
C THR A 22 22.89 45.34 -67.98
N GLU A 23 23.21 46.37 -67.18
CA GLU A 23 23.31 46.24 -65.73
C GLU A 23 22.03 45.63 -65.11
N GLY A 24 20.85 46.07 -65.55
CA GLY A 24 19.58 45.52 -65.07
C GLY A 24 19.41 44.03 -65.35
N HIS A 25 19.97 43.51 -66.46
CA HIS A 25 19.96 42.06 -66.73
C HIS A 25 20.85 41.27 -65.77
N LEU A 26 21.95 41.85 -65.29
CA LEU A 26 22.88 41.18 -64.38
C LEU A 26 22.41 41.29 -62.92
N ASN A 27 21.99 42.48 -62.51
CA ASN A 27 21.48 42.73 -61.16
C ASN A 27 20.22 41.90 -60.90
N GLU A 28 19.29 41.78 -61.86
CA GLU A 28 18.09 40.94 -61.70
C GLU A 28 18.44 39.47 -61.38
N ILE A 29 19.51 38.93 -61.95
CA ILE A 29 19.94 37.55 -61.66
C ILE A 29 20.48 37.46 -60.23
N VAL A 30 21.32 38.42 -59.83
CA VAL A 30 21.90 38.48 -58.48
C VAL A 30 20.78 38.64 -57.44
N ASP A 31 19.87 39.58 -57.67
CA ASP A 31 18.75 39.88 -56.78
C ASP A 31 17.81 38.68 -56.67
N TYR A 32 17.47 38.01 -57.79
CA TYR A 32 16.64 36.79 -57.75
C TYR A 32 17.25 35.70 -56.87
N PHE A 33 18.55 35.41 -57.02
CA PHE A 33 19.20 34.37 -56.22
C PHE A 33 19.45 34.80 -54.75
N ASP A 34 19.79 36.06 -54.48
CA ASP A 34 19.93 36.59 -53.10
C ASP A 34 18.58 36.53 -52.37
N ASP A 35 17.48 36.92 -53.04
CA ASP A 35 16.13 36.85 -52.49
C ASP A 35 15.73 35.40 -52.16
N GLN A 36 15.95 34.45 -53.09
CA GLN A 36 15.64 33.04 -52.86
C GLN A 36 16.47 32.46 -51.71
N ASP A 37 17.74 32.80 -51.60
CA ASP A 37 18.65 32.31 -50.56
C ASP A 37 18.28 32.87 -49.16
N ARG A 38 17.97 34.16 -49.08
CA ARG A 38 17.47 34.81 -47.85
C ARG A 38 16.14 34.22 -47.39
N ILE A 39 15.16 34.08 -48.30
CA ILE A 39 13.86 33.47 -48.01
C ILE A 39 14.03 32.02 -47.57
N SER A 40 14.93 31.26 -48.23
CA SER A 40 15.22 29.87 -47.85
C SER A 40 15.77 29.77 -46.43
N ARG A 41 16.72 30.64 -46.02
CA ARG A 41 17.22 30.68 -44.64
C ARG A 41 16.12 30.95 -43.63
N ILE A 42 15.36 32.01 -43.83
CA ILE A 42 14.31 32.45 -42.90
C ILE A 42 13.18 31.41 -42.83
N GLY A 43 12.69 30.95 -43.98
CA GLY A 43 11.49 30.12 -44.08
C GLY A 43 11.73 28.63 -43.81
N LEU A 44 12.93 28.10 -44.06
CA LEU A 44 13.24 26.69 -43.83
C LEU A 44 14.00 26.46 -42.52
N SER A 45 14.84 27.40 -42.08
CA SER A 45 15.61 27.26 -40.84
C SER A 45 14.98 28.06 -39.69
N GLY A 46 14.87 29.38 -39.85
CA GLY A 46 14.44 30.28 -38.78
C GLY A 46 15.34 31.51 -38.67
N VAL A 47 15.09 32.32 -37.65
CA VAL A 47 15.78 33.61 -37.40
C VAL A 47 16.29 33.71 -35.97
N GLY A 48 17.20 34.63 -35.69
CA GLY A 48 17.81 34.84 -34.38
C GLY A 48 19.16 34.13 -34.21
N ILE A 49 19.58 33.90 -32.95
CA ILE A 49 20.91 33.34 -32.65
C ILE A 49 20.83 31.82 -32.58
N ILE A 50 21.49 31.13 -33.52
CA ILE A 50 21.53 29.66 -33.60
C ILE A 50 22.44 29.09 -32.51
N CYS A 51 23.65 29.63 -32.37
CA CYS A 51 24.62 29.22 -31.37
C CYS A 51 25.69 30.32 -31.14
N GLY A 52 26.43 30.22 -30.03
CA GLY A 52 27.56 31.11 -29.77
C GLY A 52 27.16 32.55 -29.43
N PHE A 53 28.02 33.51 -29.78
CA PHE A 53 27.86 34.94 -29.44
C PHE A 53 27.60 35.18 -27.95
N GLN A 54 28.29 34.42 -27.10
CA GLN A 54 28.25 34.62 -25.66
C GLN A 54 29.11 35.83 -25.30
N VAL A 55 28.54 36.72 -24.50
CA VAL A 55 29.19 37.93 -24.03
C VAL A 55 29.76 37.67 -22.64
N SER A 56 30.99 38.12 -22.39
CA SER A 56 31.56 38.18 -21.06
C SER A 56 32.43 39.43 -20.91
N TYR A 57 32.51 39.96 -19.69
CA TYR A 57 33.38 41.07 -19.35
C TYR A 57 34.41 40.60 -18.32
N SER A 58 35.69 40.87 -18.58
CA SER A 58 36.77 40.58 -17.64
C SER A 58 37.22 41.89 -16.98
N GLU A 59 36.94 42.04 -15.68
CA GLU A 59 37.44 43.20 -14.93
C GLU A 59 38.97 43.25 -14.89
N SER A 60 39.62 42.09 -14.80
CA SER A 60 41.09 42.00 -14.75
C SER A 60 41.76 42.41 -16.07
N ALA A 61 41.22 41.94 -17.20
CA ALA A 61 41.74 42.25 -18.53
C ALA A 61 41.13 43.54 -19.13
N LYS A 62 40.09 44.08 -18.48
CA LYS A 62 39.38 45.32 -18.86
C LYS A 62 38.86 45.27 -20.30
N ASN A 63 38.35 44.11 -20.69
CA ASN A 63 37.89 43.85 -22.04
C ASN A 63 36.56 43.09 -22.04
N ILE A 64 35.82 43.26 -23.13
CA ILE A 64 34.61 42.50 -23.43
C ILE A 64 34.99 41.43 -24.45
N SER A 65 34.61 40.19 -24.18
CA SER A 65 34.80 39.05 -25.06
C SER A 65 33.47 38.63 -25.65
N ILE A 66 33.42 38.45 -26.98
CA ILE A 66 32.28 37.83 -27.68
C ILE A 66 32.76 36.54 -28.35
N THR A 67 32.18 35.40 -28.00
CA THR A 67 32.53 34.12 -28.65
C THR A 67 32.02 34.07 -30.09
N GLN A 68 32.68 33.27 -30.92
CA GLN A 68 32.17 32.97 -32.26
C GLN A 68 30.79 32.31 -32.18
N GLY A 69 29.97 32.50 -33.22
CA GLY A 69 28.62 31.98 -33.29
C GLY A 69 28.02 32.15 -34.68
N SER A 70 26.76 31.75 -34.79
CA SER A 70 25.95 31.91 -36.01
C SER A 70 24.60 32.50 -35.64
N GLY A 71 24.13 33.45 -36.44
CA GLY A 71 22.79 33.99 -36.30
C GLY A 71 22.25 34.54 -37.60
N ILE A 72 20.93 34.60 -37.72
CA ILE A 72 20.22 35.02 -38.92
C ILE A 72 19.30 36.19 -38.58
N THR A 73 19.39 37.31 -39.28
CA THR A 73 18.48 38.45 -39.09
C THR A 73 17.12 38.21 -39.75
N THR A 74 16.11 39.02 -39.44
CA THR A 74 14.81 38.91 -40.13
C THR A 74 14.84 39.36 -41.60
N ASP A 75 15.94 39.94 -42.07
CA ASP A 75 16.18 40.22 -43.50
C ASP A 75 17.02 39.11 -44.18
N GLY A 76 17.35 38.04 -43.44
CA GLY A 76 18.02 36.86 -43.98
C GLY A 76 19.53 36.97 -44.06
N ASP A 77 20.15 37.94 -43.37
CA ASP A 77 21.59 38.05 -43.27
C ASP A 77 22.15 37.02 -42.29
N LEU A 78 23.19 36.28 -42.72
CA LEU A 78 23.93 35.36 -41.86
C LEU A 78 25.10 36.09 -41.20
N ILE A 79 25.13 36.13 -39.88
CA ILE A 79 26.16 36.78 -39.07
C ILE A 79 27.14 35.73 -38.55
N HIS A 80 28.43 36.03 -38.75
CA HIS A 80 29.59 35.40 -38.11
C HIS A 80 30.58 36.50 -37.70
N LEU A 81 31.33 36.28 -36.61
CA LEU A 81 32.47 37.14 -36.30
C LEU A 81 33.59 36.85 -37.29
N TYR A 82 34.35 37.88 -37.65
CA TYR A 82 35.55 37.73 -38.47
C TYR A 82 36.69 38.65 -38.00
N ASN A 83 37.91 38.24 -38.32
CA ASN A 83 39.09 39.09 -38.29
C ASN A 83 39.46 39.50 -39.72
N SER A 84 39.96 40.72 -39.88
CA SER A 84 40.44 41.21 -41.18
C SER A 84 41.93 40.95 -41.28
N LEU A 85 42.36 40.29 -42.33
CA LEU A 85 43.76 40.11 -42.66
C LEU A 85 44.33 41.38 -43.32
N PRO A 86 45.66 41.57 -43.29
CA PRO A 86 46.31 42.73 -43.91
C PRO A 86 46.05 42.88 -45.42
N ASN A 87 45.73 41.78 -46.11
CA ASN A 87 45.40 41.76 -47.54
C ASN A 87 43.92 42.08 -47.84
N GLY A 88 43.10 42.30 -46.81
CA GLY A 88 41.67 42.60 -46.93
C GLY A 88 40.74 41.39 -46.70
N ASP A 89 41.26 40.17 -46.76
CA ASP A 89 40.48 38.94 -46.60
C ASP A 89 39.89 38.83 -45.18
N LYS A 90 38.76 38.13 -45.05
CA LYS A 90 38.10 37.88 -43.76
C LYS A 90 38.28 36.43 -43.34
N ILE A 91 38.73 36.20 -42.11
CA ILE A 91 38.80 34.86 -41.50
C ILE A 91 37.77 34.74 -40.38
N ILE A 92 36.96 33.68 -40.43
CA ILE A 92 35.93 33.35 -39.43
C ILE A 92 36.37 32.28 -38.42
N GLU A 93 37.52 31.64 -38.65
CA GLU A 93 38.11 30.67 -37.72
C GLU A 93 38.72 31.39 -36.52
N LEU A 94 37.91 31.58 -35.48
CA LEU A 94 38.30 32.18 -34.20
C LEU A 94 37.38 31.67 -33.08
N GLU A 95 37.91 31.55 -31.87
CA GLU A 95 37.10 31.15 -30.70
C GLU A 95 36.28 32.31 -30.14
N SER A 96 36.91 33.49 -30.01
CA SER A 96 36.29 34.71 -29.52
C SER A 96 37.01 35.95 -30.03
N LYS A 97 36.33 37.10 -29.94
CA LYS A 97 36.86 38.42 -30.30
C LYS A 97 36.86 39.33 -29.07
N GLN A 98 38.00 39.98 -28.82
CA GLN A 98 38.25 40.78 -27.62
C GLN A 98 38.21 42.28 -27.93
N TYR A 99 37.31 42.99 -27.25
CA TYR A 99 37.11 44.43 -27.42
C TYR A 99 37.66 45.16 -26.20
N THR A 100 38.53 46.14 -26.42
CA THR A 100 39.24 46.87 -25.36
C THR A 100 38.87 48.35 -25.31
N HIS A 101 38.33 48.88 -26.41
CA HIS A 101 37.98 50.28 -26.57
C HIS A 101 36.55 50.43 -27.07
N TYR A 102 36.02 51.64 -26.93
CA TYR A 102 34.75 52.04 -27.48
C TYR A 102 34.83 53.45 -28.09
N LYS A 103 33.85 53.78 -28.94
CA LYS A 103 33.59 55.16 -29.39
C LYS A 103 32.09 55.39 -29.52
N VAL A 104 31.67 56.64 -29.59
CA VAL A 104 30.28 56.98 -29.95
C VAL A 104 30.05 56.52 -31.39
N TYR A 105 29.02 55.71 -31.60
CA TYR A 105 28.68 55.20 -32.93
C TYR A 105 27.93 56.26 -33.75
N ASP A 106 28.32 56.47 -35.00
CA ASP A 106 27.63 57.36 -35.93
C ASP A 106 26.87 56.53 -36.98
N ASN A 107 25.54 56.52 -36.88
CA ASN A 107 24.68 55.73 -37.75
C ASN A 107 24.14 56.53 -38.97
N LYS A 108 24.65 57.74 -39.25
CA LYS A 108 24.11 58.60 -40.32
C LYS A 108 24.21 57.98 -41.72
N LYS A 109 25.24 57.18 -42.01
CA LYS A 109 25.44 56.54 -43.33
C LYS A 109 24.36 55.52 -43.64
N ALA A 110 24.14 54.56 -42.73
CA ALA A 110 23.14 53.51 -42.91
C ALA A 110 21.71 53.99 -42.60
N ALA A 111 21.57 54.97 -41.68
CA ALA A 111 20.29 55.52 -41.23
C ALA A 111 19.27 54.42 -40.87
N TYR A 112 19.65 53.55 -39.93
CA TYR A 112 18.86 52.38 -39.51
C TYR A 112 17.63 52.76 -38.66
N LYS A 113 16.57 53.22 -39.35
CA LYS A 113 15.29 53.64 -38.77
C LYS A 113 14.26 52.49 -38.76
N PRO A 114 13.37 52.44 -37.75
CA PRO A 114 13.30 53.32 -36.57
C PRO A 114 14.26 52.93 -35.44
N TYR A 115 14.87 51.74 -35.48
CA TYR A 115 15.53 51.09 -34.35
C TYR A 115 16.56 51.95 -33.59
N PHE A 116 17.45 52.66 -34.30
CA PHE A 116 18.50 53.47 -33.65
C PHE A 116 18.12 54.95 -33.52
N TYR A 117 16.83 55.29 -33.62
CA TYR A 117 16.34 56.66 -33.58
C TYR A 117 15.15 56.84 -32.66
N ASN A 118 15.13 57.95 -31.93
CA ASN A 118 13.92 58.48 -31.30
C ASN A 118 13.41 59.66 -32.14
N GLY A 119 12.45 59.40 -33.03
CA GLY A 119 12.03 60.39 -34.03
C GLY A 119 13.16 60.70 -35.02
N SER A 120 13.74 61.89 -34.92
CA SER A 120 14.88 62.31 -35.77
C SER A 120 16.24 62.18 -35.09
N ASP A 121 16.27 62.03 -33.77
CA ASP A 121 17.51 62.00 -32.98
C ASP A 121 18.04 60.56 -32.86
N GLN A 122 19.34 60.38 -33.03
CA GLN A 122 19.97 59.07 -32.87
C GLN A 122 20.05 58.69 -31.38
N LEU A 123 19.79 57.43 -31.06
CA LEU A 123 19.99 56.89 -29.71
C LEU A 123 21.48 56.88 -29.34
N GLU A 124 21.76 56.95 -28.04
CA GLU A 124 23.12 56.82 -27.51
C GLU A 124 23.60 55.37 -27.63
N ILE A 125 24.52 55.14 -28.56
CA ILE A 125 25.04 53.83 -28.94
C ILE A 125 26.56 53.92 -29.02
N PHE A 126 27.26 52.92 -28.50
CA PHE A 126 28.71 52.86 -28.50
C PHE A 126 29.20 51.70 -29.38
N GLU A 127 30.14 51.96 -30.30
CA GLU A 127 30.80 50.91 -31.08
C GLU A 127 31.98 50.36 -30.28
N LEU A 128 32.02 49.03 -30.13
CA LEU A 128 33.12 48.32 -29.50
C LEU A 128 34.23 48.05 -30.53
N LEU A 129 35.47 48.31 -30.12
CA LEU A 129 36.66 48.19 -30.96
C LEU A 129 37.67 47.23 -30.32
N THR A 130 38.24 46.36 -31.15
CA THR A 130 39.47 45.63 -30.83
C THR A 130 40.65 46.59 -30.75
N TYR A 131 41.77 46.14 -30.18
CA TYR A 131 43.00 46.95 -30.12
C TYR A 131 43.48 47.33 -31.53
N GLU A 132 43.46 46.40 -32.47
CA GLU A 132 43.90 46.61 -33.85
C GLU A 132 42.98 47.58 -34.59
N GLN A 133 41.66 47.47 -34.40
CA GLN A 133 40.70 48.40 -35.01
C GLN A 133 40.86 49.81 -34.47
N GLN A 134 41.08 49.97 -33.17
CA GLN A 134 41.33 51.26 -32.56
C GLN A 134 42.62 51.91 -33.09
N ALA A 135 43.69 51.12 -33.31
CA ALA A 135 44.95 51.65 -33.84
C ALA A 135 44.85 52.17 -35.29
N LEU A 136 43.82 51.74 -36.03
CA LEU A 136 43.56 52.14 -37.42
C LEU A 136 42.44 53.18 -37.55
N ASP A 137 41.78 53.56 -36.45
CA ASP A 137 40.68 54.52 -36.45
C ASP A 137 41.21 55.94 -36.24
N ASN A 138 40.70 56.88 -37.04
CA ASN A 138 41.09 58.30 -36.96
C ASN A 138 40.18 59.10 -36.01
N ALA A 139 39.15 58.48 -35.43
CA ALA A 139 38.21 59.11 -34.49
C ALA A 139 38.69 58.99 -33.03
N ASN A 140 38.07 59.77 -32.14
CA ASN A 140 38.31 59.66 -30.70
C ASN A 140 37.75 58.33 -30.16
N THR A 141 38.66 57.48 -29.70
CA THR A 141 38.35 56.18 -29.07
C THR A 141 38.79 56.21 -27.61
N PHE A 142 38.08 55.49 -26.75
CA PHE A 142 38.31 55.48 -25.30
C PHE A 142 38.40 54.04 -24.78
N PRO A 143 39.31 53.72 -23.85
CA PRO A 143 39.33 52.41 -23.19
C PRO A 143 38.02 52.10 -22.45
N ILE A 144 37.54 50.86 -22.48
CA ILE A 144 36.26 50.43 -21.87
C ILE A 144 36.19 50.75 -20.38
N GLN A 145 37.31 50.70 -19.66
CA GLN A 145 37.36 51.03 -18.22
C GLN A 145 36.85 52.45 -17.89
N TYR A 146 36.87 53.37 -18.85
CA TYR A 146 36.42 54.76 -18.67
C TYR A 146 34.97 54.97 -19.15
N LEU A 147 34.26 53.92 -19.58
CA LEU A 147 32.89 54.03 -20.08
C LEU A 147 31.99 54.73 -19.06
N LYS A 148 31.99 54.25 -17.80
CA LYS A 148 31.17 54.79 -16.72
C LYS A 148 31.48 56.26 -16.42
N ASP A 149 32.75 56.63 -16.37
CA ASP A 149 33.16 58.00 -16.06
C ASP A 149 32.80 58.98 -17.18
N ASN A 150 32.87 58.52 -18.43
CA ASN A 150 32.63 59.35 -19.61
C ASN A 150 31.14 59.46 -20.00
N THR A 151 30.34 58.41 -19.75
CA THR A 151 28.96 58.31 -20.26
C THR A 151 27.92 58.07 -19.17
N GLY A 152 28.34 57.69 -17.96
CA GLY A 152 27.45 57.25 -16.88
C GLY A 152 26.97 55.79 -17.01
N LEU A 153 27.29 55.08 -18.10
CA LEU A 153 26.91 53.68 -18.30
C LEU A 153 27.92 52.72 -17.68
N ASP A 154 27.48 51.95 -16.68
CA ASP A 154 28.26 50.83 -16.17
C ASP A 154 28.29 49.69 -17.20
N VAL A 155 29.47 49.11 -17.44
CA VAL A 155 29.64 47.99 -18.38
C VAL A 155 28.78 46.80 -17.97
N ASN A 156 28.62 46.54 -16.66
CA ASN A 156 27.82 45.43 -16.17
C ASN A 156 26.30 45.66 -16.36
N ASP A 157 25.88 46.91 -16.52
CA ASP A 157 24.49 47.29 -16.80
C ASP A 157 24.18 47.46 -18.30
N ALA A 158 25.16 47.17 -19.16
CA ALA A 158 25.03 47.31 -20.59
C ALA A 158 24.48 46.05 -21.28
N VAL A 159 23.99 46.24 -22.51
CA VAL A 159 23.49 45.21 -23.42
C VAL A 159 24.29 45.29 -24.72
N ILE A 160 24.65 44.15 -25.28
CA ILE A 160 25.40 44.07 -26.54
C ILE A 160 24.51 43.62 -27.67
N LEU A 161 24.72 44.19 -28.86
CA LEU A 161 24.15 43.70 -30.11
C LEU A 161 25.19 43.65 -31.22
N LEU A 162 25.00 42.74 -32.17
CA LEU A 162 25.69 42.74 -33.45
C LEU A 162 24.81 43.45 -34.47
N TYR A 163 25.39 44.32 -35.29
CA TYR A 163 24.71 45.08 -36.32
C TYR A 163 25.44 44.95 -37.65
N ILE A 164 24.70 44.72 -38.73
CA ILE A 164 25.21 44.81 -40.11
C ILE A 164 24.91 46.21 -40.61
N GLU A 165 25.93 47.05 -40.56
CA GLU A 165 25.89 48.38 -41.17
C GLU A 165 26.01 48.22 -42.68
N SER A 166 24.90 48.40 -43.38
CA SER A 166 24.85 48.40 -44.83
C SER A 166 24.54 49.80 -45.36
N TYR A 167 25.15 50.17 -46.48
CA TYR A 167 24.88 51.39 -47.24
C TYR A 167 25.56 51.31 -48.61
N GLU A 168 25.05 52.09 -49.57
CA GLU A 168 25.70 52.30 -50.86
C GLU A 168 26.85 53.27 -50.67
N LYS A 169 28.07 52.89 -51.08
CA LYS A 169 29.21 53.79 -51.01
C LYS A 169 29.13 54.75 -52.20
N ASP A 170 29.05 56.04 -51.91
CA ASP A 170 29.11 57.08 -52.93
C ASP A 170 30.38 56.89 -53.79
N SER A 171 30.18 56.82 -55.10
CA SER A 171 31.27 56.76 -56.07
C SER A 171 32.13 58.03 -55.95
N ASP A 172 33.44 57.88 -55.79
CA ASP A 172 34.37 59.02 -55.84
C ASP A 172 34.13 59.82 -57.13
N LEU A 173 34.13 61.15 -57.03
CA LEU A 173 33.90 62.07 -58.15
C LEU A 173 34.75 61.66 -59.37
N CYS A 174 34.08 61.21 -60.43
CA CYS A 174 34.71 60.84 -61.69
C CYS A 174 35.57 61.98 -62.25
N VAL A 175 36.89 61.81 -62.21
CA VAL A 175 37.85 62.78 -62.74
C VAL A 175 38.17 62.59 -64.23
N SER A 176 37.53 61.65 -64.94
CA SER A 176 37.71 61.47 -66.39
C SER A 176 36.49 60.89 -67.11
N LEU A 177 36.40 61.21 -68.40
CA LEU A 177 35.30 61.11 -69.38
C LEU A 177 34.58 59.75 -69.61
N SER A 178 34.65 58.76 -68.72
CA SER A 178 33.74 57.61 -68.72
C SER A 178 33.68 56.94 -67.34
N CYS A 179 32.54 57.05 -66.65
CA CYS A 179 32.27 56.35 -65.39
C CYS A 179 31.72 54.92 -65.60
N ASP A 180 31.64 54.45 -66.84
CA ASP A 180 30.96 53.20 -67.24
C ASP A 180 31.62 51.90 -66.70
N ASN A 181 32.74 52.02 -65.99
CA ASN A 181 33.57 50.88 -65.56
C ASN A 181 33.55 50.62 -64.04
N GLN A 182 32.75 51.35 -63.26
CA GLN A 182 32.70 51.17 -61.81
C GLN A 182 31.26 50.96 -61.35
N GLY A 183 30.93 49.73 -60.95
CA GLY A 183 29.66 49.43 -60.30
C GLY A 183 29.57 50.08 -58.92
N LEU A 184 28.35 50.32 -58.43
CA LEU A 184 28.10 50.82 -57.08
C LEU A 184 28.55 49.77 -56.04
N GLU A 185 29.45 50.16 -55.14
CA GLU A 185 29.93 49.28 -54.07
C GLU A 185 28.93 49.28 -52.91
N ILE A 186 28.35 48.11 -52.61
CA ILE A 186 27.48 47.91 -51.45
C ILE A 186 28.33 47.49 -50.26
N ILE A 187 28.31 48.28 -49.19
CA ILE A 187 29.03 48.00 -47.95
C ILE A 187 28.15 47.16 -47.02
N GLY A 188 28.78 46.25 -46.27
CA GLY A 188 28.18 45.43 -45.23
C GLY A 188 29.17 45.18 -44.09
N ASN A 189 29.28 46.12 -43.15
CA ASN A 189 30.22 46.04 -42.04
C ASN A 189 29.58 45.41 -40.80
N HIS A 190 30.27 44.47 -40.16
CA HIS A 190 29.83 43.92 -38.88
C HIS A 190 30.31 44.83 -37.74
N LYS A 191 29.35 45.36 -36.98
CA LYS A 191 29.58 46.23 -35.83
C LYS A 191 29.15 45.50 -34.56
N ALA A 192 30.01 45.50 -33.54
CA ALA A 192 29.60 45.15 -32.18
C ALA A 192 29.26 46.44 -31.46
N LEU A 193 28.02 46.57 -31.01
CA LEU A 193 27.52 47.77 -30.37
C LEU A 193 27.12 47.49 -28.92
N LEU A 194 27.30 48.49 -28.08
CA LEU A 194 27.00 48.49 -26.65
C LEU A 194 26.01 49.62 -26.35
N VAL A 195 24.94 49.28 -25.63
CA VAL A 195 23.85 50.20 -25.26
C VAL A 195 23.43 49.99 -23.81
N SER A 196 22.74 50.97 -23.23
CA SER A 196 22.10 50.82 -21.91
C SER A 196 20.81 49.99 -22.01
N LYS A 197 20.36 49.37 -20.91
CA LYS A 197 19.08 48.63 -20.86
C LYS A 197 17.86 49.46 -21.31
N PRO A 198 17.71 50.76 -20.95
CA PRO A 198 16.63 51.60 -21.48
C PRO A 198 16.68 51.75 -23.00
N VAL A 199 17.87 51.98 -23.57
CA VAL A 199 18.06 52.08 -25.03
C VAL A 199 17.76 50.73 -25.70
N ALA A 200 18.23 49.61 -25.13
CA ALA A 200 17.89 48.27 -25.62
C ALA A 200 16.37 48.02 -25.60
N THR A 201 15.67 48.46 -24.56
CA THR A 201 14.21 48.37 -24.46
C THR A 201 13.52 49.17 -25.57
N GLN A 202 14.04 50.36 -25.89
CA GLN A 202 13.52 51.18 -26.99
C GLN A 202 13.75 50.53 -28.36
N ILE A 203 14.95 49.99 -28.61
CA ILE A 203 15.26 49.23 -29.84
C ILE A 203 14.29 48.05 -29.98
N ASN A 204 14.14 47.28 -28.89
CA ASN A 204 13.28 46.10 -28.83
C ASN A 204 11.79 46.42 -28.97
N SER A 205 11.34 47.65 -28.70
CA SER A 205 9.92 48.04 -28.87
C SER A 205 9.41 47.91 -30.31
N HIS A 206 10.32 47.86 -31.29
CA HIS A 206 10.01 47.61 -32.70
C HIS A 206 10.11 46.14 -33.11
N ASP A 207 10.56 45.26 -32.20
CA ASP A 207 10.81 43.85 -32.44
C ASP A 207 9.73 42.99 -31.78
N LYS A 208 8.90 42.37 -32.61
CA LYS A 208 7.78 41.52 -32.18
C LYS A 208 8.22 40.20 -31.53
N PHE A 209 9.42 39.72 -31.81
CA PHE A 209 9.92 38.46 -31.27
C PHE A 209 10.38 38.63 -29.84
N ILE A 210 11.27 39.59 -29.59
CA ILE A 210 11.82 39.80 -28.25
C ILE A 210 10.80 40.43 -27.28
N THR A 211 9.79 41.13 -27.80
CA THR A 211 8.66 41.67 -26.99
C THR A 211 7.53 40.66 -26.79
N SER A 212 7.54 39.53 -27.50
CA SER A 212 6.59 38.44 -27.24
C SER A 212 6.84 37.82 -25.85
N VAL A 213 5.85 37.09 -25.34
CA VAL A 213 5.96 36.46 -24.02
C VAL A 213 7.16 35.50 -24.00
N ASN A 214 8.14 35.80 -23.15
CA ASN A 214 9.26 34.90 -22.91
C ASN A 214 8.84 33.75 -22.00
N PHE A 215 8.32 32.68 -22.59
CA PHE A 215 7.78 31.51 -21.88
C PHE A 215 8.82 30.84 -20.97
N SER A 216 10.07 30.74 -21.42
CA SER A 216 11.17 30.24 -20.59
C SER A 216 11.40 31.08 -19.34
N ASN A 217 11.41 32.41 -19.45
CA ASN A 217 11.53 33.30 -18.28
C ASN A 217 10.29 33.18 -17.37
N LEU A 218 9.09 33.10 -17.95
CA LEU A 218 7.85 32.90 -17.19
C LEU A 218 7.89 31.59 -16.38
N TYR A 219 8.35 30.48 -16.97
CA TYR A 219 8.54 29.20 -16.28
C TYR A 219 9.35 29.33 -14.99
N TYR A 220 10.50 30.03 -15.03
CA TYR A 220 11.36 30.22 -13.87
C TYR A 220 10.79 31.21 -12.83
N LYS A 221 9.90 32.12 -13.23
CA LYS A 221 9.20 33.04 -12.33
C LYS A 221 8.01 32.41 -11.61
N LEU A 222 7.42 31.36 -12.19
CA LEU A 222 6.24 30.70 -11.63
C LEU A 222 6.60 29.87 -10.37
N PRO A 223 5.82 29.98 -9.27
CA PRO A 223 6.03 29.18 -8.07
C PRO A 223 5.87 27.68 -8.37
N THR A 224 6.53 26.84 -7.59
CA THR A 224 6.26 25.40 -7.60
C THR A 224 5.11 25.13 -6.64
N VAL A 225 4.05 24.50 -7.14
CA VAL A 225 2.84 24.18 -6.38
C VAL A 225 2.69 22.67 -6.34
N ILE A 226 2.63 22.12 -5.12
CA ILE A 226 2.51 20.69 -4.85
C ILE A 226 1.37 20.54 -3.86
N SER A 227 0.46 19.59 -4.12
CA SER A 227 -0.63 19.32 -3.19
C SER A 227 -0.12 18.73 -1.88
N ASN A 228 -0.84 18.98 -0.80
CA ASN A 228 -0.55 18.36 0.48
C ASN A 228 -1.05 16.93 0.48
N ARG A 229 -0.21 15.98 0.89
CA ARG A 229 -0.65 14.64 1.24
C ARG A 229 -1.40 14.68 2.58
N ILE A 230 -2.67 14.28 2.59
CA ILE A 230 -3.52 14.27 3.78
C ILE A 230 -3.69 12.83 4.25
N VAL A 231 -3.11 12.51 5.41
CA VAL A 231 -3.20 11.18 6.03
C VAL A 231 -3.77 11.34 7.44
N LEU A 232 -4.94 10.76 7.69
CA LEU A 232 -5.57 10.80 9.01
C LEU A 232 -5.03 9.70 9.92
N GLN A 233 -4.90 10.01 11.20
CA GLN A 233 -4.50 9.09 12.27
C GLN A 233 -5.74 8.55 12.99
N PRO A 234 -5.66 7.40 13.70
CA PRO A 234 -6.77 6.82 14.45
C PRO A 234 -7.51 7.82 15.36
N GLU A 235 -6.77 8.64 16.12
CA GLU A 235 -7.33 9.72 16.94
C GLU A 235 -8.10 10.81 16.17
N ASN A 236 -8.04 10.87 14.84
CA ASN A 236 -8.84 11.81 14.04
C ASN A 236 -10.25 11.28 13.70
N PHE A 237 -10.52 10.00 13.93
CA PHE A 237 -11.81 9.35 13.61
C PHE A 237 -12.76 9.27 14.81
N VAL A 238 -12.52 10.05 15.87
CA VAL A 238 -13.36 10.05 17.08
C VAL A 238 -14.80 10.46 16.78
N ASN A 239 -14.99 11.46 15.92
CA ASN A 239 -16.28 11.90 15.42
C ASN A 239 -16.12 12.60 14.06
N TYR A 240 -17.25 12.86 13.39
CA TYR A 240 -17.23 13.48 12.08
C TYR A 240 -16.61 14.88 12.06
N ASP A 241 -16.81 15.68 13.11
CA ASP A 241 -16.27 17.02 13.19
C ASP A 241 -14.73 17.02 13.24
N GLU A 242 -14.12 16.07 13.94
CA GLU A 242 -12.66 15.92 13.97
C GLU A 242 -12.10 15.43 12.63
N VAL A 243 -12.78 14.52 11.93
CA VAL A 243 -12.39 14.11 10.56
C VAL A 243 -12.38 15.32 9.64
N LYS A 244 -13.47 16.11 9.62
CA LYS A 244 -13.57 17.35 8.82
C LYS A 244 -12.45 18.33 9.14
N LYS A 245 -12.24 18.65 10.43
CA LYS A 245 -11.23 19.64 10.86
C LYS A 245 -9.82 19.26 10.45
N ASN A 246 -9.42 18.02 10.72
CA ASN A 246 -8.08 17.55 10.41
C ASN A 246 -7.85 17.45 8.90
N PHE A 247 -8.85 17.03 8.14
CA PHE A 247 -8.78 17.00 6.68
C PHE A 247 -8.71 18.43 6.09
N ALA A 248 -9.58 19.33 6.51
CA ALA A 248 -9.59 20.73 6.07
C ALA A 248 -8.28 21.45 6.39
N TYR A 249 -7.69 21.20 7.57
CA TYR A 249 -6.36 21.70 7.90
C TYR A 249 -5.31 21.24 6.88
N GLY A 250 -5.38 19.98 6.45
CA GLY A 250 -4.53 19.42 5.40
C GLY A 250 -4.64 20.16 4.06
N ILE A 251 -5.85 20.57 3.65
CA ILE A 251 -6.09 21.33 2.41
C ILE A 251 -5.30 22.64 2.39
N PHE A 252 -5.31 23.39 3.50
CA PHE A 252 -4.68 24.72 3.58
C PHE A 252 -3.22 24.72 4.05
N LYS A 253 -2.67 23.56 4.45
CA LYS A 253 -1.28 23.42 4.89
C LYS A 253 -0.30 23.93 3.82
N ASN A 254 0.89 24.37 4.24
CA ASN A 254 1.95 24.87 3.36
C ASN A 254 1.55 26.06 2.45
N ASN A 255 0.42 26.70 2.75
CA ASN A 255 -0.16 27.80 1.99
C ASN A 255 -0.45 27.45 0.51
N VAL A 256 -0.80 26.18 0.23
CA VAL A 256 -0.94 25.65 -1.14
C VAL A 256 -1.96 26.43 -1.98
N VAL A 257 -3.15 26.70 -1.44
CA VAL A 257 -4.22 27.43 -2.16
C VAL A 257 -3.77 28.83 -2.56
N ASN A 258 -3.10 29.56 -1.67
CA ASN A 258 -2.56 30.89 -1.99
C ASN A 258 -1.40 30.82 -2.98
N LYS A 259 -0.50 29.83 -2.88
CA LYS A 259 0.57 29.64 -3.88
C LYS A 259 0.00 29.35 -5.27
N LEU A 260 -1.08 28.56 -5.36
CA LEU A 260 -1.77 28.30 -6.62
C LEU A 260 -2.38 29.59 -7.18
N ARG A 261 -3.05 30.39 -6.34
CA ARG A 261 -3.57 31.70 -6.71
C ARG A 261 -2.48 32.63 -7.24
N ASP A 262 -1.39 32.78 -6.49
CA ASP A 262 -0.26 33.64 -6.86
C ASP A 262 0.42 33.14 -8.14
N GLY A 263 0.43 31.81 -8.35
CA GLY A 263 0.88 31.18 -9.60
C GLY A 263 0.02 31.55 -10.80
N PHE A 264 -1.32 31.47 -10.68
CA PHE A 264 -2.23 31.92 -11.74
C PHE A 264 -2.18 33.42 -11.97
N ASP A 265 -1.98 34.23 -10.92
CA ASP A 265 -1.77 35.67 -11.03
C ASP A 265 -0.55 35.99 -11.90
N LEU A 266 0.60 35.39 -11.61
CA LEU A 266 1.82 35.60 -12.39
C LEU A 266 1.67 35.08 -13.83
N LEU A 267 1.09 33.88 -13.99
CA LEU A 267 0.88 33.27 -15.29
C LEU A 267 -0.02 34.13 -16.19
N LEU A 268 -1.23 34.45 -15.72
CA LEU A 268 -2.24 35.10 -16.55
C LEU A 268 -2.00 36.60 -16.72
N ASN A 269 -1.31 37.27 -15.79
CA ASN A 269 -0.80 38.62 -16.07
C ASN A 269 0.33 38.59 -17.11
N GLY A 270 1.24 37.61 -17.02
CA GLY A 270 2.31 37.41 -18.02
C GLY A 270 1.77 37.13 -19.42
N LEU A 271 0.64 36.43 -19.52
CA LEU A 271 -0.08 36.15 -20.77
C LEU A 271 -1.10 37.24 -21.16
N GLN A 272 -1.28 38.28 -20.34
CA GLN A 272 -2.27 39.35 -20.55
C GLN A 272 -3.72 38.84 -20.69
N MET A 273 -4.15 37.92 -19.83
CA MET A 273 -5.48 37.29 -19.82
C MET A 273 -6.33 37.67 -18.59
N PRO A 274 -6.75 38.94 -18.45
CA PRO A 274 -7.39 39.44 -17.23
C PRO A 274 -8.77 38.83 -16.94
N LEU A 275 -9.53 38.44 -17.96
CA LEU A 275 -10.87 37.85 -17.80
C LEU A 275 -10.79 36.43 -17.19
N MET A 276 -9.89 35.60 -17.71
CA MET A 276 -9.64 34.26 -17.15
C MET A 276 -9.08 34.36 -15.73
N LEU A 277 -8.19 35.33 -15.49
CA LEU A 277 -7.66 35.58 -14.15
C LEU A 277 -8.77 35.96 -13.16
N ALA A 278 -9.68 36.86 -13.55
CA ALA A 278 -10.80 37.26 -12.71
C ALA A 278 -11.72 36.08 -12.38
N SER A 279 -12.01 35.20 -13.36
CA SER A 279 -12.82 34.01 -13.14
C SER A 279 -12.16 33.01 -12.19
N ILE A 280 -10.87 32.70 -12.38
CA ILE A 280 -10.13 31.79 -11.49
C ILE A 280 -10.10 32.37 -10.07
N LYS A 281 -9.75 33.65 -9.90
CA LYS A 281 -9.72 34.30 -8.58
C LYS A 281 -11.06 34.21 -7.86
N LYS A 282 -12.16 34.53 -8.56
CA LYS A 282 -13.51 34.49 -8.01
C LYS A 282 -13.86 33.08 -7.53
N ASN A 283 -13.79 32.09 -8.42
CA ASN A 283 -14.24 30.73 -8.12
C ASN A 283 -13.32 30.04 -7.09
N LEU A 284 -12.01 30.27 -7.14
CA LEU A 284 -11.08 29.77 -6.13
C LEU A 284 -11.36 30.40 -4.76
N ALA A 285 -11.68 31.70 -4.70
CA ALA A 285 -12.09 32.33 -3.45
C ALA A 285 -13.43 31.73 -2.95
N GLU A 286 -14.43 31.57 -3.80
CA GLU A 286 -15.74 31.00 -3.40
C GLU A 286 -15.63 29.55 -2.90
N LEU A 287 -14.81 28.72 -3.53
CA LEU A 287 -14.68 27.30 -3.18
C LEU A 287 -13.76 27.04 -1.99
N TYR A 288 -12.79 27.90 -1.71
CA TYR A 288 -11.81 27.71 -0.64
C TYR A 288 -11.88 28.77 0.47
N ASN A 289 -13.01 29.50 0.58
CA ASN A 289 -13.27 30.42 1.68
C ASN A 289 -14.05 29.73 2.82
N PHE A 290 -13.36 28.87 3.55
CA PHE A 290 -13.86 28.27 4.78
C PHE A 290 -12.74 28.10 5.81
N ASP A 291 -13.12 28.09 7.09
CA ASP A 291 -12.21 27.88 8.22
C ASP A 291 -12.56 26.60 8.98
N LYS A 292 -11.84 26.32 10.07
CA LYS A 292 -12.05 25.14 10.92
C LYS A 292 -13.45 25.05 11.55
N ASN A 293 -14.21 26.13 11.56
CA ASN A 293 -15.55 26.20 12.16
C ASN A 293 -16.66 26.08 11.11
N ASN A 294 -16.38 26.34 9.83
CA ASN A 294 -17.36 26.38 8.75
C ASN A 294 -16.97 25.47 7.58
N ILE A 295 -16.59 24.23 7.89
CA ILE A 295 -16.09 23.29 6.88
C ILE A 295 -17.27 22.72 6.09
N PRO A 296 -17.26 22.85 4.75
CA PRO A 296 -18.34 22.34 3.94
C PRO A 296 -18.29 20.80 3.87
N PRO A 297 -19.43 20.09 3.72
CA PRO A 297 -19.44 18.64 3.79
C PRO A 297 -18.72 17.96 2.62
N ASP A 298 -18.51 18.67 1.51
CA ASP A 298 -17.82 18.21 0.28
C ASP A 298 -16.31 18.46 0.30
N PHE A 299 -15.73 18.60 1.49
CA PHE A 299 -14.32 18.90 1.68
C PHE A 299 -13.35 17.93 0.97
N GLN A 300 -13.70 16.65 0.84
CA GLN A 300 -12.89 15.67 0.10
C GLN A 300 -12.91 15.94 -1.42
N TYR A 301 -14.08 16.25 -1.99
CA TYR A 301 -14.18 16.60 -3.41
C TYR A 301 -13.59 17.98 -3.74
N ARG A 302 -13.60 18.93 -2.79
CA ARG A 302 -12.83 20.17 -2.91
C ARG A 302 -11.32 19.91 -2.91
N TYR A 303 -10.85 18.95 -2.13
CA TYR A 303 -9.45 18.54 -2.17
C TYR A 303 -9.09 17.87 -3.49
N ASP A 304 -9.95 17.02 -4.03
CA ASP A 304 -9.74 16.45 -5.37
C ASP A 304 -9.70 17.52 -6.47
N LEU A 305 -10.63 18.48 -6.45
CA LEU A 305 -10.60 19.61 -7.37
C LEU A 305 -9.30 20.41 -7.24
N LEU A 306 -8.81 20.62 -6.01
CA LEU A 306 -7.53 21.30 -5.79
C LEU A 306 -6.37 20.54 -6.44
N ASN A 307 -6.35 19.21 -6.30
CA ASN A 307 -5.36 18.35 -6.94
C ASN A 307 -5.41 18.49 -8.46
N ASP A 308 -6.60 18.41 -9.06
CA ASP A 308 -6.79 18.55 -10.51
C ASP A 308 -6.34 19.94 -11.04
N LEU A 309 -6.59 21.00 -10.26
CA LEU A 309 -6.13 22.35 -10.60
C LEU A 309 -4.62 22.48 -10.51
N ILE A 310 -3.99 21.89 -9.48
CA ILE A 310 -2.53 21.87 -9.32
C ILE A 310 -1.86 21.05 -10.44
N ASP A 311 -2.42 19.88 -10.76
CA ASP A 311 -1.92 19.02 -11.85
C ASP A 311 -2.01 19.77 -13.19
N THR A 312 -3.13 20.45 -13.46
CA THR A 312 -3.26 21.28 -14.67
C THR A 312 -2.31 22.47 -14.68
N TYR A 313 -2.12 23.15 -13.56
CA TYR A 313 -1.13 24.22 -13.42
C TYR A 313 0.29 23.73 -13.69
N ASN A 314 0.64 22.54 -13.20
CA ASN A 314 1.95 21.94 -13.42
C ASN A 314 2.13 21.47 -14.88
N GLU A 315 1.09 20.96 -15.53
CA GLU A 315 1.09 20.72 -16.99
C GLU A 315 1.37 22.01 -17.77
N ILE A 316 0.73 23.12 -17.41
CA ILE A 316 0.99 24.44 -18.02
C ILE A 316 2.45 24.85 -17.79
N LYS A 317 2.91 24.81 -16.53
CA LYS A 317 4.27 25.20 -16.18
C LYS A 317 5.31 24.39 -16.98
N LEU A 318 5.16 23.06 -17.04
CA LEU A 318 6.06 22.21 -17.81
C LEU A 318 6.03 22.53 -19.31
N LEU A 319 4.85 22.81 -19.89
CA LEU A 319 4.73 23.20 -21.29
C LEU A 319 5.54 24.48 -21.59
N LEU A 320 5.44 25.50 -20.74
CA LEU A 320 6.13 26.79 -20.91
C LEU A 320 7.66 26.64 -21.01
N SER A 321 8.25 25.62 -20.38
CA SER A 321 9.70 25.38 -20.42
C SER A 321 10.23 24.98 -21.79
N ASN A 322 9.36 24.46 -22.67
CA ASN A 322 9.70 23.97 -24.00
C ASN A 322 9.16 24.85 -25.13
N MET A 323 8.45 25.93 -24.80
CA MET A 323 7.84 26.82 -25.78
C MET A 323 8.83 27.87 -26.28
N ASP A 324 9.13 27.85 -27.59
CA ASP A 324 10.00 28.82 -28.27
C ASP A 324 9.22 29.91 -29.05
N GLY A 325 7.88 29.82 -29.09
CA GLY A 325 7.00 30.67 -29.90
C GLY A 325 6.84 30.18 -31.36
N GLU A 326 5.72 30.55 -32.01
CA GLU A 326 5.35 30.05 -33.36
C GLU A 326 5.41 31.16 -34.40
N PHE A 327 6.31 31.02 -35.38
CA PHE A 327 6.53 32.04 -36.40
C PHE A 327 6.69 31.42 -37.79
N CYS A 328 5.59 31.31 -38.54
CA CYS A 328 5.59 30.76 -39.89
C CYS A 328 6.32 31.65 -40.91
N CYS A 329 6.00 32.95 -40.88
CA CYS A 329 6.66 33.96 -41.70
C CYS A 329 7.10 35.10 -40.78
N PRO A 330 8.37 35.09 -40.33
CA PRO A 330 8.92 36.16 -39.50
C PRO A 330 8.66 37.55 -40.07
N ASP A 331 8.24 38.49 -39.22
CA ASP A 331 8.11 39.88 -39.63
C ASP A 331 9.52 40.45 -39.90
N ILE A 332 9.81 40.68 -41.17
CA ILE A 332 11.09 41.21 -41.68
C ILE A 332 11.48 42.51 -40.95
N LYS A 333 10.51 43.27 -40.43
CA LYS A 333 10.73 44.52 -39.69
C LYS A 333 11.01 44.33 -38.19
N SER A 334 11.25 43.12 -37.69
CA SER A 334 11.52 42.95 -36.26
C SER A 334 12.97 43.28 -35.92
N PHE A 335 13.92 42.58 -36.53
CA PHE A 335 15.36 42.85 -36.36
C PHE A 335 16.14 42.66 -37.68
N PRO A 336 15.82 43.44 -38.73
CA PRO A 336 16.31 43.18 -40.09
C PRO A 336 17.83 43.17 -40.23
N LYS A 337 18.55 43.96 -39.42
CA LYS A 337 20.01 44.11 -39.54
C LYS A 337 20.77 43.93 -38.22
N HIS A 338 20.11 43.50 -37.14
CA HIS A 338 20.80 43.35 -35.85
C HIS A 338 20.40 42.08 -35.10
N LEU A 339 21.27 41.63 -34.20
CA LEU A 339 21.02 40.56 -33.25
C LEU A 339 21.40 41.03 -31.84
N MET A 340 20.46 40.99 -30.92
CA MET A 340 20.64 41.28 -29.51
C MET A 340 21.34 40.08 -28.85
N LEU A 341 22.54 40.28 -28.32
CA LEU A 341 23.35 39.21 -27.71
C LEU A 341 23.05 39.00 -26.21
N GLY A 342 22.37 39.93 -25.57
CA GLY A 342 22.09 39.89 -24.13
C GLY A 342 22.87 40.92 -23.33
N GLU A 343 22.49 40.95 -22.06
CA GLU A 343 23.13 41.73 -21.00
C GLU A 343 24.55 41.23 -20.75
N VAL A 344 25.47 42.16 -20.49
CA VAL A 344 26.86 41.81 -20.15
C VAL A 344 26.92 40.99 -18.86
N LEU A 345 26.17 41.42 -17.83
CA LEU A 345 25.97 40.66 -16.61
C LEU A 345 24.57 40.03 -16.60
N LYS A 346 24.51 38.71 -16.76
CA LYS A 346 23.27 37.93 -16.66
C LYS A 346 22.86 37.79 -15.19
N THR A 347 21.69 38.31 -14.82
CA THR A 347 21.20 38.32 -13.42
C THR A 347 20.20 37.18 -13.10
N GLY A 348 19.60 36.57 -14.11
CA GLY A 348 18.61 35.49 -13.95
C GLY A 348 18.98 34.21 -14.72
N PRO A 349 18.13 33.16 -14.69
CA PRO A 349 18.36 31.93 -15.44
C PRO A 349 18.24 32.11 -16.97
N CYS A 350 17.44 33.09 -17.41
CA CYS A 350 17.25 33.47 -18.81
C CYS A 350 17.80 34.89 -19.06
N TYR A 351 18.18 35.18 -20.30
CA TYR A 351 18.49 36.56 -20.74
C TYR A 351 17.19 37.32 -21.04
N GLU A 352 17.13 38.62 -20.76
CA GLU A 352 15.97 39.47 -21.10
C GLU A 352 16.18 40.19 -22.44
N TYR A 353 17.42 40.51 -22.80
CA TYR A 353 17.76 41.26 -24.01
C TYR A 353 18.56 40.44 -25.03
N ARG A 354 18.26 39.15 -25.17
CA ARG A 354 18.92 38.26 -26.13
C ARG A 354 17.91 37.64 -27.09
N HIS A 355 18.21 37.67 -28.38
CA HIS A 355 17.44 36.89 -29.35
C HIS A 355 17.68 35.40 -29.16
N SER A 356 16.60 34.66 -28.96
CA SER A 356 16.61 33.19 -29.09
C SER A 356 16.73 32.79 -30.57
N PHE A 357 16.87 31.50 -30.84
CA PHE A 357 16.62 30.97 -32.17
C PHE A 357 15.13 30.69 -32.35
N TYR A 358 14.48 31.44 -33.22
CA TYR A 358 13.07 31.27 -33.58
C TYR A 358 12.97 30.36 -34.78
N LYS A 359 12.70 29.08 -34.52
CA LYS A 359 12.64 28.00 -35.51
C LYS A 359 11.52 28.23 -36.52
N SER A 360 11.75 27.83 -37.78
CA SER A 360 10.69 27.72 -38.78
C SER A 360 9.69 26.60 -38.39
N PRO A 361 8.44 26.63 -38.90
CA PRO A 361 7.48 25.54 -38.68
C PRO A 361 7.98 24.16 -39.11
N LEU A 362 8.86 24.12 -40.11
CA LEU A 362 9.48 22.89 -40.60
C LEU A 362 10.31 22.20 -39.51
N LEU A 363 10.97 22.97 -38.63
CA LEU A 363 11.82 22.44 -37.57
C LEU A 363 11.09 22.19 -36.25
N THR A 364 9.88 22.73 -36.08
CA THR A 364 9.08 22.54 -34.85
C THR A 364 8.16 21.31 -34.91
N GLY A 365 8.18 20.55 -36.00
CA GLY A 365 7.28 19.39 -36.19
C GLY A 365 5.82 19.78 -36.42
N GLN A 366 5.55 21.07 -36.61
CA GLN A 366 4.22 21.62 -36.88
C GLN A 366 3.87 21.38 -38.34
N ASN A 367 3.31 20.20 -38.60
CA ASN A 367 2.82 19.86 -39.93
C ASN A 367 1.42 20.41 -40.13
N LEU A 368 1.23 21.17 -41.21
CA LEU A 368 -0.10 21.44 -41.75
C LEU A 368 -0.70 20.10 -42.22
N SER A 369 -1.61 19.55 -41.42
CA SER A 369 -2.43 18.43 -41.86
C SER A 369 -3.34 18.86 -43.01
N THR A 370 -3.65 17.95 -43.93
CA THR A 370 -4.72 18.17 -44.92
C THR A 370 -6.10 18.25 -44.27
N CYS A 371 -6.22 17.83 -43.00
CA CYS A 371 -7.46 17.81 -42.22
C CYS A 371 -7.58 19.03 -41.28
N ASN A 372 -7.14 20.22 -41.71
CA ASN A 372 -7.07 21.43 -40.90
C ASN A 372 -8.42 22.16 -40.81
N ASP A 373 -9.46 21.40 -40.49
CA ASP A 373 -10.83 21.87 -40.39
C ASP A 373 -11.20 21.96 -38.90
N CYS A 374 -11.52 23.17 -38.44
CA CYS A 374 -12.13 23.36 -37.11
C CYS A 374 -13.60 22.88 -37.09
N LEU A 375 -13.91 21.84 -37.87
CA LEU A 375 -15.21 21.22 -38.07
C LEU A 375 -15.46 20.19 -36.98
N PRO A 376 -16.67 20.10 -36.42
CA PRO A 376 -17.01 19.16 -35.36
C PRO A 376 -17.17 17.76 -35.94
N PHE A 377 -16.17 16.89 -35.85
CA PHE A 377 -16.34 15.48 -36.27
C PHE A 377 -15.68 14.48 -35.30
N ASP A 378 -16.27 14.41 -34.11
CA ASP A 378 -16.47 13.14 -33.39
C ASP A 378 -17.99 13.05 -33.15
N PRO A 379 -18.76 12.39 -34.05
CA PRO A 379 -20.20 12.31 -33.89
C PRO A 379 -20.51 11.50 -32.64
N LEU A 380 -21.32 12.08 -31.75
CA LEU A 380 -21.87 11.33 -30.63
C LEU A 380 -22.79 10.24 -31.20
N ILE A 381 -22.42 8.97 -31.00
CA ILE A 381 -23.14 7.84 -31.60
C ILE A 381 -24.53 7.69 -30.95
N GLU A 382 -24.58 7.78 -29.63
CA GLU A 382 -25.81 7.72 -28.84
C GLU A 382 -25.67 8.66 -27.62
N LEU A 383 -26.69 9.48 -27.37
CA LEU A 383 -26.76 10.26 -26.13
C LEU A 383 -26.98 9.30 -24.96
N GLY A 384 -26.29 9.52 -23.84
CA GLY A 384 -26.59 8.73 -22.64
C GLY A 384 -27.99 9.04 -22.10
N LYS A 385 -28.48 8.16 -21.23
CA LYS A 385 -29.88 8.15 -20.77
C LYS A 385 -30.08 8.79 -19.40
N GLU A 386 -29.02 9.27 -18.77
CA GLU A 386 -29.07 9.85 -17.43
C GLU A 386 -29.44 11.34 -17.49
N GLU A 387 -30.17 11.82 -16.49
CA GLU A 387 -30.48 13.26 -16.35
C GLU A 387 -29.19 14.08 -16.17
N MET A 388 -29.11 15.23 -16.85
CA MET A 388 -27.91 16.07 -16.89
C MET A 388 -28.14 17.45 -16.34
N VAL A 389 -27.17 17.95 -15.58
CA VAL A 389 -27.02 19.38 -15.32
C VAL A 389 -26.18 19.98 -16.45
N THR A 390 -26.71 21.03 -17.08
CA THR A 390 -26.03 21.75 -18.16
C THR A 390 -24.72 22.37 -17.68
N GLU A 391 -23.65 22.14 -18.45
CA GLU A 391 -22.35 22.81 -18.32
C GLU A 391 -22.51 24.34 -18.50
N PHE A 392 -21.94 25.11 -17.56
CA PHE A 392 -21.74 26.54 -17.67
C PHE A 392 -20.44 26.82 -18.44
N VAL A 393 -20.57 27.37 -19.63
CA VAL A 393 -19.43 27.60 -20.52
C VAL A 393 -18.93 29.03 -20.36
N ILE A 394 -17.75 29.18 -19.79
CA ILE A 394 -17.01 30.46 -19.82
C ILE A 394 -16.29 30.58 -21.17
N ASP A 395 -16.94 31.21 -22.15
CA ASP A 395 -16.34 31.57 -23.45
C ASP A 395 -16.22 33.10 -23.56
N LEU A 396 -15.21 33.65 -22.88
CA LEU A 396 -15.00 35.09 -22.79
C LEU A 396 -14.13 35.58 -23.95
N GLU A 397 -14.82 35.95 -25.04
CA GLU A 397 -14.36 36.70 -26.22
C GLU A 397 -13.51 35.93 -27.26
N GLY A 398 -14.01 35.90 -28.50
CA GLY A 398 -13.40 35.28 -29.69
C GLY A 398 -12.08 35.87 -30.21
N LYS A 399 -11.19 36.28 -29.30
CA LYS A 399 -9.76 36.56 -29.54
C LYS A 399 -8.86 35.37 -29.19
N GLU A 400 -9.41 34.31 -28.61
CA GLU A 400 -8.67 33.13 -28.18
C GLU A 400 -8.46 32.14 -29.33
N VAL A 401 -7.37 31.38 -29.26
CA VAL A 401 -7.03 30.38 -30.27
C VAL A 401 -8.09 29.27 -30.26
N LYS A 402 -8.88 29.18 -31.34
CA LYS A 402 -9.81 28.05 -31.54
C LYS A 402 -9.00 26.75 -31.59
N ILE A 403 -9.35 25.78 -30.75
CA ILE A 403 -8.80 24.43 -30.83
C ILE A 403 -9.35 23.81 -32.12
N CYS A 404 -8.46 23.41 -33.02
CA CYS A 404 -8.84 22.87 -34.33
C CYS A 404 -8.16 21.52 -34.52
N TYR A 405 -8.89 20.57 -35.11
CA TYR A 405 -8.36 19.25 -35.42
C TYR A 405 -7.18 19.35 -36.40
N GLY A 406 -6.16 18.52 -36.20
CA GLY A 406 -5.00 18.45 -37.08
C GLY A 406 -4.02 19.62 -36.95
N LYS A 407 -4.22 20.52 -35.98
CA LYS A 407 -3.29 21.61 -35.64
C LYS A 407 -2.73 21.38 -34.23
N ASN A 408 -1.60 20.68 -34.15
CA ASN A 408 -0.90 20.46 -32.87
C ASN A 408 0.07 21.61 -32.60
N THR A 409 -0.36 22.64 -31.87
CA THR A 409 0.47 23.78 -31.51
C THR A 409 0.60 23.91 -30.00
N ASP A 410 1.81 24.20 -29.50
CA ASP A 410 2.02 24.39 -28.05
C ASP A 410 1.15 25.52 -27.52
N LEU A 411 0.91 26.55 -28.35
CA LEU A 411 0.02 27.64 -28.01
C LEU A 411 -1.43 27.15 -27.80
N GLN A 412 -1.98 26.31 -28.70
CA GLN A 412 -3.32 25.75 -28.51
C GLN A 412 -3.42 24.88 -27.26
N LYS A 413 -2.38 24.06 -27.01
CA LYS A 413 -2.31 23.23 -25.81
C LYS A 413 -2.32 24.08 -24.54
N LEU A 414 -1.54 25.16 -24.50
CA LEU A 414 -1.52 26.12 -23.38
C LEU A 414 -2.92 26.70 -23.12
N TYR A 415 -3.59 27.20 -24.17
CA TYR A 415 -4.95 27.74 -24.04
C TYR A 415 -5.95 26.66 -23.58
N SER A 416 -5.86 25.44 -24.11
CA SER A 416 -6.71 24.32 -23.70
C SER A 416 -6.59 24.03 -22.20
N LEU A 417 -5.37 24.01 -21.67
CA LEU A 417 -5.12 23.75 -20.25
C LEU A 417 -5.62 24.89 -19.35
N ILE A 418 -5.42 26.16 -19.76
CA ILE A 418 -5.96 27.31 -19.03
C ILE A 418 -7.49 27.24 -18.97
N LYS A 419 -8.13 26.96 -20.11
CA LYS A 419 -9.58 26.79 -20.18
C LYS A 419 -10.06 25.62 -19.34
N ARG A 420 -9.32 24.50 -19.29
CA ARG A 420 -9.65 23.36 -18.41
C ARG A 420 -9.74 23.80 -16.95
N CYS A 421 -8.78 24.57 -16.43
CA CYS A 421 -8.84 25.13 -15.07
C CYS A 421 -10.08 26.00 -14.83
N VAL A 422 -10.38 26.89 -15.78
CA VAL A 422 -11.52 27.80 -15.70
C VAL A 422 -12.83 27.01 -15.67
N GLN A 423 -12.99 26.03 -16.56
CA GLN A 423 -14.19 25.20 -16.63
C GLN A 423 -14.37 24.31 -15.40
N LEU A 424 -13.29 23.69 -14.89
CA LEU A 424 -13.34 22.89 -13.66
C LEU A 424 -13.80 23.73 -12.45
N LEU A 425 -13.28 24.95 -12.31
CA LEU A 425 -13.70 25.85 -11.24
C LEU A 425 -15.15 26.33 -11.40
N ALA A 426 -15.58 26.61 -12.62
CA ALA A 426 -16.91 27.16 -12.89
C ALA A 426 -18.03 26.12 -12.88
N ASN A 427 -17.69 24.85 -13.10
CA ASN A 427 -18.64 23.75 -13.20
C ASN A 427 -18.61 22.80 -11.99
N TYR A 428 -17.90 23.14 -10.92
CA TYR A 428 -17.88 22.32 -9.71
C TYR A 428 -19.30 22.03 -9.21
N ASN A 429 -19.66 20.76 -9.17
CA ASN A 429 -20.98 20.29 -8.76
C ASN A 429 -20.89 18.86 -8.24
N VAL A 430 -21.30 18.64 -6.99
CA VAL A 430 -21.29 17.34 -6.31
C VAL A 430 -22.69 16.70 -6.21
N ASN A 431 -23.70 17.28 -6.86
CA ASN A 431 -25.11 16.85 -6.78
C ASN A 431 -25.44 15.70 -7.75
N TYR A 432 -24.69 14.60 -7.65
CA TYR A 432 -24.98 13.36 -8.37
C TYR A 432 -25.19 12.22 -7.39
N ASN A 433 -26.11 11.30 -7.71
CA ASN A 433 -26.57 10.27 -6.78
C ASN A 433 -26.41 8.84 -7.33
N VAL A 434 -25.66 8.63 -8.41
CA VAL A 434 -25.43 7.31 -8.98
C VAL A 434 -24.03 6.85 -8.56
N ILE A 435 -23.92 5.69 -7.91
CA ILE A 435 -22.60 5.14 -7.62
C ILE A 435 -22.03 4.58 -8.92
N LYS A 436 -20.86 5.06 -9.33
CA LYS A 436 -20.13 4.52 -10.48
C LYS A 436 -18.68 4.21 -10.11
N ILE A 437 -18.15 3.17 -10.75
CA ILE A 437 -16.72 2.84 -10.71
C ILE A 437 -16.12 3.10 -12.08
N THR A 438 -15.15 4.01 -12.15
CA THR A 438 -14.54 4.45 -13.41
C THR A 438 -13.05 4.10 -13.43
N PRO A 439 -12.58 3.27 -14.39
CA PRO A 439 -11.16 3.03 -14.61
C PRO A 439 -10.41 4.33 -14.91
N SER A 440 -9.29 4.55 -14.23
CA SER A 440 -8.48 5.75 -14.30
C SER A 440 -6.99 5.42 -14.11
N PHE A 441 -6.18 6.46 -13.96
CA PHE A 441 -4.79 6.34 -13.53
C PHE A 441 -4.57 7.01 -12.18
N GLU A 442 -3.76 6.41 -11.32
CA GLU A 442 -3.30 7.00 -10.07
C GLU A 442 -2.21 8.05 -10.36
N LEU A 443 -1.23 7.67 -11.19
CA LEU A 443 -0.08 8.51 -11.56
C LEU A 443 -0.19 9.05 -12.99
N GLY A 444 0.55 10.12 -13.28
CA GLY A 444 0.61 10.74 -14.62
C GLY A 444 -0.20 12.04 -14.73
N SER A 445 -0.25 12.60 -15.94
CA SER A 445 -0.94 13.87 -16.21
C SER A 445 -2.46 13.73 -16.08
N LEU A 446 -3.13 14.80 -15.64
CA LEU A 446 -4.58 14.81 -15.44
C LEU A 446 -5.32 14.47 -16.75
N ALA A 447 -4.78 14.92 -17.88
CA ALA A 447 -5.32 14.63 -19.21
C ALA A 447 -5.53 13.11 -19.49
N LYS A 448 -4.79 12.23 -18.82
CA LYS A 448 -4.92 10.77 -19.01
C LYS A 448 -5.84 10.09 -17.99
N LYS A 449 -6.11 10.75 -16.86
CA LYS A 449 -7.04 10.30 -15.83
C LYS A 449 -8.49 10.43 -16.31
N ALA A 450 -9.42 9.75 -15.65
CA ALA A 450 -10.85 9.90 -15.93
C ALA A 450 -11.38 11.25 -15.43
N ILE A 451 -12.31 11.85 -16.17
CA ILE A 451 -13.03 13.05 -15.73
C ILE A 451 -13.85 12.70 -14.47
N PRO A 452 -13.64 13.42 -13.35
CA PRO A 452 -14.22 13.06 -12.06
C PRO A 452 -15.71 13.45 -11.95
N PHE A 453 -16.35 12.95 -10.89
CA PHE A 453 -17.80 13.14 -10.68
C PHE A 453 -18.20 14.59 -10.35
N TYR A 454 -17.31 15.35 -9.69
CA TYR A 454 -17.64 16.63 -9.05
C TYR A 454 -17.71 17.84 -10.01
N ASN A 455 -18.07 17.63 -11.27
CA ASN A 455 -18.22 18.69 -12.27
C ASN A 455 -19.44 18.47 -13.16
N ASN A 456 -20.09 19.56 -13.58
CA ASN A 456 -21.01 19.54 -14.71
C ASN A 456 -20.21 19.32 -15.99
N VAL A 457 -20.34 18.14 -16.60
CA VAL A 457 -19.60 17.79 -17.82
C VAL A 457 -20.51 17.94 -19.05
N GLY A 458 -20.10 18.84 -19.94
CA GLY A 458 -20.68 18.99 -21.28
C GLY A 458 -19.64 18.76 -22.38
N ASN A 459 -19.95 19.21 -23.60
CA ASN A 459 -19.02 19.06 -24.73
C ASN A 459 -17.72 19.85 -24.52
N HIS A 460 -17.73 21.00 -23.85
CA HIS A 460 -16.54 21.86 -23.77
C HIS A 460 -15.50 21.25 -22.84
N LEU A 461 -15.87 20.82 -21.64
CA LEU A 461 -14.93 20.19 -20.70
C LEU A 461 -14.38 18.87 -21.28
N ILE A 462 -15.17 18.10 -22.03
CA ILE A 462 -14.70 16.90 -22.75
C ILE A 462 -13.64 17.26 -23.79
N GLU A 463 -13.85 18.32 -24.57
CA GLU A 463 -12.87 18.81 -25.55
C GLU A 463 -11.59 19.36 -24.89
N LEU A 464 -11.69 19.88 -23.68
CA LEU A 464 -10.56 20.49 -22.97
C LEU A 464 -9.76 19.49 -22.11
N TRP A 465 -10.31 18.29 -21.86
CA TRP A 465 -9.71 17.33 -20.92
C TRP A 465 -8.36 16.77 -21.39
N ASP A 466 -8.35 16.13 -22.57
CA ASP A 466 -7.15 15.54 -23.19
C ASP A 466 -6.91 16.18 -24.57
N TYR A 467 -6.07 17.22 -24.59
CA TYR A 467 -5.75 17.97 -25.81
C TYR A 467 -5.26 17.08 -26.95
N GLU A 468 -4.50 16.02 -26.66
CA GLU A 468 -3.98 15.13 -27.70
C GLU A 468 -5.11 14.33 -28.38
N LYS A 469 -6.12 13.89 -27.61
CA LYS A 469 -7.32 13.24 -28.16
C LYS A 469 -8.17 14.23 -28.94
N THR A 470 -8.34 15.45 -28.41
CA THR A 470 -9.09 16.50 -29.09
C THR A 470 -8.41 16.88 -30.41
N ASN A 471 -7.09 17.01 -30.47
CA ASN A 471 -6.38 17.36 -31.69
C ASN A 471 -6.57 16.34 -32.83
N ILE A 472 -6.94 15.08 -32.51
CA ILE A 472 -7.20 14.02 -33.50
C ILE A 472 -8.69 13.62 -33.60
N GLY A 473 -9.62 14.38 -33.02
CA GLY A 473 -11.06 14.08 -33.12
C GLY A 473 -11.53 12.89 -32.31
N LYS A 474 -10.90 12.62 -31.16
CA LYS A 474 -11.19 11.47 -30.29
C LYS A 474 -11.56 11.86 -28.87
N GLN A 475 -11.95 13.11 -28.61
CA GLN A 475 -12.31 13.58 -27.27
C GLN A 475 -13.47 12.80 -26.65
N ARG A 476 -14.42 12.26 -27.43
CA ARG A 476 -15.52 11.44 -26.87
C ARG A 476 -15.08 10.03 -26.46
N SER A 477 -13.80 9.68 -26.68
CA SER A 477 -13.15 8.48 -26.11
C SER A 477 -12.45 8.76 -24.77
N ASN A 478 -12.67 9.92 -24.16
CA ASN A 478 -12.30 10.15 -22.77
C ASN A 478 -13.01 9.16 -21.84
N ARG A 479 -12.41 8.92 -20.67
CA ARG A 479 -13.04 8.18 -19.57
C ARG A 479 -13.61 9.19 -18.60
N SER A 480 -14.77 8.90 -18.05
CA SER A 480 -15.48 9.85 -17.18
C SER A 480 -16.51 9.11 -16.36
N TYR A 481 -16.79 9.61 -15.16
CA TYR A 481 -18.03 9.31 -14.45
C TYR A 481 -19.26 9.72 -15.28
N HIS A 482 -19.14 10.84 -16.00
CA HIS A 482 -20.15 11.41 -16.89
C HIS A 482 -20.02 10.84 -18.31
N ASP A 483 -20.79 9.81 -18.62
CA ASP A 483 -20.70 9.10 -19.90
C ASP A 483 -21.68 9.63 -20.97
N ASN A 484 -22.59 10.54 -20.63
CA ASN A 484 -23.67 10.98 -21.51
C ASN A 484 -23.20 11.59 -22.84
N PHE A 485 -22.09 12.32 -22.84
CA PHE A 485 -21.47 12.95 -24.02
C PHE A 485 -20.25 12.18 -24.55
N LEU A 486 -19.98 10.99 -24.02
CA LEU A 486 -18.90 10.11 -24.45
C LEU A 486 -19.42 8.97 -25.33
N ASN A 487 -18.56 8.47 -26.22
CA ASN A 487 -18.82 7.26 -26.99
C ASN A 487 -18.50 5.98 -26.16
N THR A 488 -17.68 6.10 -25.12
CA THR A 488 -17.38 4.99 -24.18
C THR A 488 -18.36 5.04 -23.00
N LYS A 489 -19.52 4.38 -23.14
CA LYS A 489 -20.60 4.42 -22.12
C LYS A 489 -20.34 3.53 -20.90
N ARG A 490 -19.57 2.46 -21.07
CA ARG A 490 -19.37 1.44 -20.03
C ARG A 490 -17.90 1.10 -19.93
N PRO A 491 -17.08 1.97 -19.31
CA PRO A 491 -15.63 1.85 -19.38
C PRO A 491 -15.10 0.56 -18.73
N LEU A 492 -15.87 -0.10 -17.86
CA LEU A 492 -15.52 -1.39 -17.26
C LEU A 492 -15.71 -2.59 -18.22
N GLU A 493 -16.46 -2.45 -19.32
CA GLU A 493 -16.72 -3.53 -20.28
C GLU A 493 -15.65 -3.62 -21.40
N PHE A 494 -14.71 -2.68 -21.46
CA PHE A 494 -13.68 -2.61 -22.51
C PHE A 494 -12.27 -2.72 -21.92
N ILE A 495 -11.34 -3.28 -22.68
CA ILE A 495 -9.93 -3.32 -22.32
C ILE A 495 -9.35 -1.91 -22.45
N ALA A 496 -8.88 -1.35 -21.34
CA ALA A 496 -8.17 -0.08 -21.30
C ALA A 496 -7.06 -0.15 -20.24
N ASP A 497 -5.92 0.47 -20.51
CA ASP A 497 -4.85 0.60 -19.52
C ASP A 497 -5.36 1.45 -18.35
N SER A 498 -5.33 0.89 -17.14
CA SER A 498 -5.71 1.58 -15.90
C SER A 498 -5.02 0.91 -14.72
N ASP A 499 -4.55 1.71 -13.77
CA ASP A 499 -3.99 1.24 -12.50
C ASP A 499 -4.81 1.74 -11.29
N PHE A 500 -5.99 2.32 -11.53
CA PHE A 500 -6.83 2.90 -10.49
C PHE A 500 -8.33 2.77 -10.80
N TYR A 501 -9.13 2.49 -9.78
CA TYR A 501 -10.59 2.53 -9.84
C TYR A 501 -11.10 3.74 -9.06
N ARG A 502 -11.63 4.76 -9.76
CA ARG A 502 -12.37 5.85 -9.10
C ARG A 502 -13.72 5.33 -8.65
N ILE A 503 -14.08 5.51 -7.39
CA ILE A 503 -15.36 5.08 -6.81
C ILE A 503 -16.04 6.33 -6.29
N GLU A 504 -17.10 6.77 -6.96
CA GLU A 504 -17.70 8.09 -6.74
C GLU A 504 -19.23 8.00 -6.70
N GLY A 505 -19.88 8.99 -6.06
CA GLY A 505 -21.34 9.07 -5.92
C GLY A 505 -21.93 8.31 -4.72
N HIS A 506 -21.07 7.82 -3.81
CA HIS A 506 -21.45 7.09 -2.58
C HIS A 506 -21.69 8.00 -1.36
N HIS A 507 -21.12 9.20 -1.34
CA HIS A 507 -21.30 10.15 -0.22
C HIS A 507 -22.78 10.55 -0.04
N GLY A 508 -23.22 10.64 1.21
CA GLY A 508 -24.60 10.92 1.57
C GLY A 508 -25.55 9.73 1.35
N LYS A 509 -25.12 8.56 0.89
CA LYS A 509 -25.98 7.37 0.80
C LYS A 509 -25.93 6.55 2.08
N ASN A 510 -27.01 5.83 2.38
CA ASN A 510 -26.99 4.84 3.44
C ASN A 510 -25.88 3.81 3.14
N TYR A 511 -25.00 3.55 4.11
CA TYR A 511 -23.83 2.72 3.88
C TYR A 511 -24.19 1.29 3.43
N LYS A 512 -25.33 0.73 3.89
CA LYS A 512 -25.76 -0.62 3.51
C LYS A 512 -26.10 -0.67 2.01
N GLU A 513 -26.80 0.34 1.50
CA GLU A 513 -27.17 0.44 0.08
C GLU A 513 -25.94 0.69 -0.81
N ALA A 514 -25.05 1.58 -0.38
CA ALA A 514 -23.83 1.89 -1.10
C ALA A 514 -22.87 0.69 -1.15
N LEU A 515 -22.66 0.02 -0.02
CA LEU A 515 -21.85 -1.20 0.08
C LEU A 515 -22.39 -2.29 -0.85
N LYS A 516 -23.70 -2.53 -0.82
CA LYS A 516 -24.37 -3.49 -1.72
C LYS A 516 -24.13 -3.15 -3.18
N THR A 517 -24.26 -1.88 -3.56
CA THR A 517 -24.08 -1.41 -4.94
C THR A 517 -22.63 -1.58 -5.40
N ILE A 518 -21.66 -1.15 -4.59
CA ILE A 518 -20.23 -1.26 -4.90
C ILE A 518 -19.81 -2.74 -5.00
N GLN A 519 -20.26 -3.58 -4.07
CA GLN A 519 -20.00 -5.04 -4.10
C GLN A 519 -20.57 -5.69 -5.37
N GLU A 520 -21.76 -5.29 -5.80
CA GLU A 520 -22.37 -5.83 -7.02
C GLU A 520 -21.60 -5.40 -8.27
N ILE A 521 -21.23 -4.12 -8.41
CA ILE A 521 -20.39 -3.63 -9.52
C ILE A 521 -19.05 -4.38 -9.53
N ARG A 522 -18.42 -4.53 -8.35
CA ARG A 522 -17.15 -5.23 -8.17
C ARG A 522 -17.24 -6.69 -8.65
N ARG A 523 -18.26 -7.42 -8.21
CA ARG A 523 -18.49 -8.83 -8.53
C ARG A 523 -18.82 -9.04 -10.02
N GLN A 524 -19.68 -8.21 -10.59
CA GLN A 524 -20.09 -8.31 -12.00
C GLN A 524 -18.92 -8.04 -12.96
N ASN A 525 -18.01 -7.14 -12.61
CA ASN A 525 -16.90 -6.72 -13.48
C ASN A 525 -15.54 -7.31 -13.07
N GLY A 526 -15.50 -8.19 -12.07
CA GLY A 526 -14.26 -8.86 -11.63
C GLY A 526 -13.18 -7.91 -11.08
N LEU A 527 -13.56 -6.84 -10.37
CA LEU A 527 -12.63 -5.81 -9.92
C LEU A 527 -11.89 -6.25 -8.64
N GLY A 528 -10.56 -6.26 -8.68
CA GLY A 528 -9.72 -6.79 -7.60
C GLY A 528 -9.40 -5.77 -6.51
N PHE A 529 -10.36 -5.35 -5.68
CA PHE A 529 -10.12 -4.51 -4.49
C PHE A 529 -11.04 -4.93 -3.32
N ASN A 530 -10.69 -4.58 -2.08
CA ASN A 530 -11.55 -4.85 -0.92
C ASN A 530 -12.38 -3.63 -0.51
N VAL A 531 -13.51 -3.83 0.18
CA VAL A 531 -14.33 -2.74 0.72
C VAL A 531 -14.54 -2.94 2.22
N VAL A 532 -14.19 -1.92 3.01
CA VAL A 532 -14.38 -1.89 4.46
C VAL A 532 -15.27 -0.69 4.82
N VAL A 533 -16.12 -0.85 5.82
CA VAL A 533 -17.04 0.20 6.27
C VAL A 533 -16.87 0.40 7.77
N LEU A 534 -16.60 1.64 8.19
CA LEU A 534 -16.32 1.99 9.59
C LEU A 534 -17.33 3.04 10.09
N GLY A 535 -17.93 2.77 11.25
CA GLY A 535 -18.89 3.67 11.89
C GLY A 535 -18.20 4.64 12.85
N ILE A 536 -18.57 5.92 12.80
CA ILE A 536 -18.15 6.93 13.76
C ILE A 536 -19.35 7.69 14.31
N ASN A 537 -19.21 8.29 15.50
CA ASN A 537 -20.30 9.05 16.10
C ASN A 537 -20.45 10.45 15.48
N ALA A 538 -21.68 10.96 15.46
CA ALA A 538 -21.96 12.32 15.03
C ALA A 538 -21.34 13.37 15.97
N PHE A 539 -21.40 13.10 17.28
CA PHE A 539 -20.91 13.96 18.37
C PHE A 539 -20.08 13.13 19.37
N GLU A 540 -19.39 13.78 20.30
CA GLU A 540 -18.69 13.10 21.40
C GLU A 540 -19.70 12.31 22.26
N ALA A 541 -19.82 11.01 22.02
CA ALA A 541 -20.52 10.09 22.90
C ALA A 541 -19.54 9.61 23.99
N GLN A 542 -20.00 9.66 25.23
CA GLN A 542 -19.21 9.40 26.42
C GLN A 542 -19.36 7.92 26.81
N GLU A 543 -18.64 7.02 26.13
CA GLU A 543 -18.15 5.73 26.67
C GLU A 543 -17.32 5.03 25.59
N VAL A 544 -16.09 4.65 25.94
CA VAL A 544 -15.20 3.88 25.06
C VAL A 544 -15.69 2.44 25.05
N ILE A 545 -16.65 2.13 24.18
CA ILE A 545 -16.86 0.77 23.73
C ILE A 545 -15.80 0.53 22.65
N GLU A 546 -14.95 -0.49 22.83
CA GLU A 546 -14.06 -0.99 21.78
C GLU A 546 -14.94 -1.45 20.59
N ASN A 547 -15.18 -0.54 19.64
CA ASN A 547 -15.94 -0.82 18.43
C ASN A 547 -15.01 -1.31 17.31
N PHE A 548 -15.60 -1.98 16.31
CA PHE A 548 -14.87 -2.48 15.13
C PHE A 548 -14.00 -1.39 14.48
N THR A 549 -14.47 -0.14 14.45
CA THR A 549 -13.72 1.01 13.97
C THR A 549 -12.39 1.19 14.70
N SER A 550 -12.40 1.20 16.03
CA SER A 550 -11.19 1.35 16.84
C SER A 550 -10.20 0.20 16.63
N TYR A 551 -10.71 -1.04 16.56
CA TYR A 551 -9.88 -2.21 16.22
C TYR A 551 -9.22 -2.08 14.84
N TYR A 552 -10.01 -1.72 13.82
CA TYR A 552 -9.52 -1.60 12.45
C TYR A 552 -8.50 -0.47 12.29
N LEU A 553 -8.75 0.69 12.92
CA LEU A 553 -7.88 1.86 12.90
C LEU A 553 -6.55 1.64 13.64
N ASN A 554 -6.55 0.86 14.73
CA ASN A 554 -5.32 0.57 15.47
C ASN A 554 -4.44 -0.47 14.76
N LYS A 555 -5.04 -1.35 13.94
CA LYS A 555 -4.33 -2.40 13.21
C LYS A 555 -3.77 -1.93 11.86
N ASN A 556 -4.39 -0.93 11.24
CA ASN A 556 -4.01 -0.46 9.91
C ASN A 556 -3.67 1.04 9.94
N HIS A 557 -2.78 1.47 9.05
CA HIS A 557 -2.32 2.86 8.98
C HIS A 557 -2.26 3.35 7.54
N GLY A 558 -2.24 4.67 7.35
CA GLY A 558 -2.10 5.28 6.03
C GLY A 558 -3.42 5.64 5.35
N TYR A 559 -4.45 6.00 6.12
CA TYR A 559 -5.76 6.44 5.62
C TYR A 559 -5.65 7.73 4.81
N GLU A 560 -5.56 7.57 3.50
CA GLU A 560 -5.43 8.66 2.53
C GLU A 560 -6.68 8.71 1.64
N HIS A 561 -7.17 9.89 1.31
CA HIS A 561 -8.27 10.04 0.37
C HIS A 561 -7.72 10.17 -1.06
N LYS A 562 -8.24 9.35 -1.98
CA LYS A 562 -7.89 9.36 -3.41
C LYS A 562 -9.12 9.22 -4.33
N ALA A 563 -10.33 9.38 -3.80
CA ALA A 563 -11.60 9.17 -4.50
C ALA A 563 -11.71 7.80 -5.22
N GLY A 564 -11.17 6.76 -4.60
CA GLY A 564 -11.06 5.44 -5.21
C GLY A 564 -9.98 4.57 -4.60
N VAL A 565 -9.61 3.51 -5.31
CA VAL A 565 -8.67 2.49 -4.85
C VAL A 565 -7.89 1.88 -6.01
N ALA A 566 -6.62 1.58 -5.80
CA ALA A 566 -5.81 0.83 -6.76
C ALA A 566 -6.21 -0.67 -6.77
N PRO A 567 -6.05 -1.40 -7.89
CA PRO A 567 -6.14 -2.85 -7.87
C PRO A 567 -5.23 -3.44 -6.80
N GLY A 568 -5.76 -4.36 -5.99
CA GLY A 568 -5.08 -4.93 -4.83
C GLY A 568 -5.08 -4.05 -3.58
N GLY A 569 -5.84 -2.95 -3.55
CA GLY A 569 -6.02 -2.10 -2.36
C GLY A 569 -7.34 -2.34 -1.61
N THR A 570 -7.53 -1.63 -0.49
CA THR A 570 -8.79 -1.58 0.27
C THR A 570 -9.43 -0.19 0.18
N PHE A 571 -10.70 -0.13 -0.19
CA PHE A 571 -11.55 1.06 -0.16
C PHE A 571 -12.30 1.12 1.18
N VAL A 572 -12.07 2.17 1.95
CA VAL A 572 -12.62 2.35 3.31
C VAL A 572 -13.68 3.44 3.27
N MET A 573 -14.93 3.11 3.59
CA MET A 573 -16.03 4.07 3.72
C MET A 573 -16.30 4.37 5.18
N ILE A 574 -16.43 5.65 5.53
CA ILE A 574 -16.79 6.10 6.86
C ILE A 574 -18.26 6.54 6.87
N TYR A 575 -19.06 6.00 7.78
CA TYR A 575 -20.45 6.43 7.99
C TYR A 575 -20.66 6.93 9.40
N ILE A 576 -21.72 7.73 9.59
CA ILE A 576 -22.08 8.23 10.92
C ILE A 576 -23.23 7.40 11.52
N GLU A 577 -23.08 7.00 12.78
CA GLU A 577 -24.10 6.36 13.62
C GLU A 577 -24.78 7.40 14.54
N GLY A 578 -26.12 7.36 14.63
CA GLY A 578 -26.89 8.14 15.59
C GLY A 578 -28.28 8.62 15.11
N GLU A 579 -29.09 9.14 16.04
CA GLU A 579 -30.33 9.85 15.73
C GLU A 579 -30.03 11.33 15.41
N TYR A 580 -30.55 11.83 14.28
CA TYR A 580 -30.32 13.20 13.85
C TYR A 580 -31.59 14.04 13.93
N SER A 581 -31.47 15.25 14.49
CA SER A 581 -32.53 16.26 14.41
C SER A 581 -32.63 16.90 13.02
N GLN A 582 -31.53 16.89 12.23
CA GLN A 582 -31.42 17.36 10.84
C GLN A 582 -30.35 16.56 10.09
N TYR A 583 -30.53 16.34 8.79
CA TYR A 583 -29.70 15.42 8.00
C TYR A 583 -28.32 16.05 7.82
N PRO A 584 -27.24 15.37 8.26
CA PRO A 584 -25.92 15.99 8.35
C PRO A 584 -25.26 16.24 6.98
N TYR A 585 -25.89 15.81 5.88
CA TYR A 585 -25.30 15.76 4.55
C TYR A 585 -26.25 16.26 3.46
N TYR A 586 -26.23 17.55 3.15
CA TYR A 586 -27.28 18.21 2.35
C TYR A 586 -27.38 17.81 0.85
N TYR A 587 -26.49 16.96 0.33
CA TYR A 587 -26.46 16.58 -1.09
C TYR A 587 -26.24 15.07 -1.24
N GLY A 588 -26.85 14.44 -2.27
CA GLY A 588 -26.77 12.99 -2.51
C GLY A 588 -28.08 12.22 -2.24
N TYR A 589 -28.98 12.77 -1.41
CA TYR A 589 -30.41 12.46 -1.46
C TYR A 589 -31.09 13.50 -2.33
N GLY A 590 -31.77 13.05 -3.38
CA GLY A 590 -32.46 13.92 -4.33
C GLY A 590 -33.26 14.98 -3.59
N TYR A 591 -32.79 16.22 -3.66
CA TYR A 591 -33.64 17.35 -3.37
C TYR A 591 -34.71 17.36 -4.48
N PRO A 592 -36.02 17.26 -4.18
CA PRO A 592 -36.65 17.42 -2.87
C PRO A 592 -37.43 16.16 -2.46
N TYR A 593 -36.83 15.22 -1.72
CA TYR A 593 -37.62 14.36 -0.85
C TYR A 593 -37.61 14.96 0.56
N GLU A 594 -38.82 15.22 1.08
CA GLU A 594 -39.02 15.72 2.43
C GLU A 594 -38.36 14.77 3.43
N PHE A 595 -37.62 15.35 4.37
CA PHE A 595 -37.38 14.74 5.66
C PHE A 595 -38.68 14.07 6.13
N PRO A 596 -38.70 12.82 6.63
CA PRO A 596 -39.88 12.33 7.32
C PRO A 596 -40.02 13.15 8.60
N ARG A 597 -40.74 14.27 8.51
CA ARG A 597 -41.24 14.99 9.68
C ARG A 597 -42.32 14.11 10.26
N GLY A 598 -41.96 13.31 11.27
CA GLY A 598 -42.95 12.85 12.23
C GLY A 598 -43.74 14.07 12.70
N ASN A 599 -45.07 13.96 12.68
CA ASN A 599 -45.98 15.05 12.96
C ASN A 599 -45.56 15.86 14.19
N SER A 600 -45.45 17.18 14.01
CA SER A 600 -45.34 18.15 15.08
C SER A 600 -46.46 17.94 16.12
N LEU A 601 -46.12 17.98 17.41
CA LEU A 601 -47.02 17.95 18.56
C LEU A 601 -47.89 19.22 18.69
N ALA A 602 -48.45 19.72 17.58
CA ALA A 602 -49.41 20.81 17.56
C ALA A 602 -50.55 20.45 16.59
N GLY A 603 -51.70 20.10 17.21
CA GLY A 603 -53.05 19.92 16.68
C GLY A 603 -53.27 19.89 15.17
N ASP A 604 -53.79 18.77 14.65
CA ASP A 604 -55.22 18.64 14.33
C ASP A 604 -55.53 17.23 13.77
N PHE A 605 -56.81 16.88 13.83
CA PHE A 605 -57.41 15.55 13.80
C PHE A 605 -57.21 14.71 12.51
N GLU A 606 -57.14 13.38 12.75
CA GLU A 606 -57.51 12.26 11.88
C GLU A 606 -56.77 12.01 10.57
N LYS A 607 -55.85 11.03 10.61
CA LYS A 607 -55.91 9.83 9.76
C LYS A 607 -55.13 8.69 10.44
N GLU A 608 -55.87 7.68 10.90
CA GLU A 608 -55.32 6.37 11.23
C GLU A 608 -54.82 5.67 9.95
N GLY A 609 -53.62 5.09 10.03
CA GLY A 609 -53.13 4.10 9.08
C GLY A 609 -51.94 4.54 8.24
N ASP A 610 -50.74 4.60 8.84
CA ASP A 610 -49.56 3.97 8.25
C ASP A 610 -48.50 3.76 9.34
N ASN A 611 -48.15 2.49 9.61
CA ASN A 611 -47.03 2.11 10.48
C ASN A 611 -45.72 2.26 9.67
N GLY A 612 -45.37 3.49 9.30
CA GLY A 612 -44.09 3.77 8.65
C GLY A 612 -42.94 3.62 9.66
N GLU A 613 -42.10 2.60 9.47
CA GLU A 613 -40.87 2.40 10.23
C GLU A 613 -40.01 3.68 10.25
N SER A 614 -39.50 4.06 11.42
CA SER A 614 -38.48 5.10 11.55
C SER A 614 -37.24 4.69 10.74
N VAL A 615 -36.97 5.38 9.63
CA VAL A 615 -35.81 5.10 8.78
C VAL A 615 -34.53 5.55 9.50
N VAL A 616 -33.73 4.59 9.96
CA VAL A 616 -32.37 4.84 10.48
C VAL A 616 -31.46 5.25 9.33
N LEU A 617 -31.05 6.51 9.30
CA LEU A 617 -30.19 7.08 8.26
C LEU A 617 -28.74 7.03 8.71
N ASN A 618 -27.96 6.07 8.20
CA ASN A 618 -26.52 5.94 8.45
C ASN A 618 -25.71 6.35 7.20
N PRO A 619 -25.57 7.66 6.89
CA PRO A 619 -24.97 8.14 5.65
C PRO A 619 -23.44 7.99 5.64
N ILE A 620 -22.89 7.67 4.48
CA ILE A 620 -21.44 7.78 4.23
C ILE A 620 -21.04 9.24 4.14
N ILE A 621 -19.94 9.59 4.80
CA ILE A 621 -19.48 10.98 4.96
C ILE A 621 -18.06 11.22 4.49
N ALA A 622 -17.27 10.15 4.35
CA ALA A 622 -15.92 10.22 3.84
C ALA A 622 -15.48 8.86 3.31
N ASP A 623 -14.49 8.86 2.42
CA ASP A 623 -13.78 7.66 2.00
C ASP A 623 -12.26 7.82 2.07
N PHE A 624 -11.59 6.69 2.27
CA PHE A 624 -10.14 6.55 2.33
C PHE A 624 -9.71 5.28 1.58
N THR A 625 -8.42 5.18 1.29
CA THR A 625 -7.83 4.00 0.66
C THR A 625 -6.59 3.54 1.40
N LEU A 626 -6.39 2.22 1.41
CA LEU A 626 -5.16 1.56 1.83
C LEU A 626 -4.53 0.85 0.63
N PRO A 627 -3.20 0.94 0.44
CA PRO A 627 -2.54 0.46 -0.78
C PRO A 627 -2.41 -1.07 -0.88
N TYR A 628 -2.96 -1.81 0.09
CA TYR A 628 -2.94 -3.27 0.14
C TYR A 628 -4.31 -3.80 0.57
N LEU A 629 -4.63 -5.01 0.12
CA LEU A 629 -5.71 -5.82 0.64
C LEU A 629 -5.39 -6.16 2.10
N CYS A 630 -5.97 -5.40 3.02
CA CYS A 630 -6.03 -5.80 4.42
C CYS A 630 -6.81 -7.13 4.48
N CYS A 631 -6.32 -8.12 5.21
CA CYS A 631 -6.79 -9.52 5.26
C CYS A 631 -8.20 -9.73 5.85
N ASP A 632 -9.15 -8.90 5.45
CA ASP A 632 -10.57 -9.13 5.63
C ASP A 632 -11.10 -9.77 4.34
N ASP A 633 -10.70 -11.02 4.11
CA ASP A 633 -11.16 -11.81 2.97
C ASP A 633 -12.70 -11.84 2.98
N ASN A 634 -13.29 -11.47 1.84
CA ASN A 634 -14.73 -11.25 1.62
C ASN A 634 -15.65 -12.47 1.91
N VAL A 635 -15.11 -13.56 2.45
CA VAL A 635 -15.88 -14.73 2.91
C VAL A 635 -16.05 -14.61 4.42
N ILE A 636 -17.11 -13.91 4.80
CA ILE A 636 -17.47 -13.73 6.21
C ILE A 636 -18.31 -14.93 6.64
N SER A 637 -17.75 -15.77 7.50
CA SER A 637 -18.48 -16.87 8.14
C SER A 637 -18.31 -16.80 9.64
N LEU A 638 -19.41 -16.93 10.36
CA LEU A 638 -19.43 -17.12 11.80
C LEU A 638 -20.16 -18.41 12.09
N SER A 639 -19.57 -19.26 12.93
CA SER A 639 -20.27 -20.41 13.48
C SER A 639 -19.95 -20.60 14.96
N LEU A 640 -20.96 -21.07 15.69
CA LEU A 640 -20.82 -21.58 17.04
C LEU A 640 -20.91 -23.11 17.00
N PRO A 641 -20.25 -23.81 17.95
CA PRO A 641 -20.35 -25.27 18.05
C PRO A 641 -21.78 -25.79 18.26
N VAL A 642 -22.68 -24.94 18.78
CA VAL A 642 -24.07 -25.24 19.09
C VAL A 642 -24.97 -24.05 18.76
N ASN A 643 -26.22 -24.32 18.37
CA ASN A 643 -27.27 -23.31 18.14
C ASN A 643 -28.33 -23.28 19.26
N LYS A 644 -28.31 -24.25 20.18
CA LYS A 644 -29.12 -24.28 21.40
C LYS A 644 -28.23 -24.70 22.57
N LEU A 645 -28.29 -23.99 23.69
CA LEU A 645 -27.43 -24.23 24.84
C LEU A 645 -28.18 -24.20 26.17
N CYS A 646 -27.98 -25.25 26.96
CA CYS A 646 -28.42 -25.30 28.35
C CYS A 646 -27.28 -24.87 29.27
N PHE A 647 -27.50 -23.83 30.09
CA PHE A 647 -26.45 -23.27 30.95
C PHE A 647 -26.83 -23.28 32.43
N ASP A 648 -25.79 -23.26 33.25
CA ASP A 648 -25.76 -23.10 34.71
C ASP A 648 -24.48 -22.35 35.11
N ASP A 649 -24.27 -22.16 36.42
CA ASP A 649 -23.11 -21.46 36.98
C ASP A 649 -21.75 -22.15 36.66
N THR A 650 -21.78 -23.41 36.22
CA THR A 650 -20.59 -24.21 35.86
C THR A 650 -20.34 -24.28 34.35
N THR A 651 -21.20 -23.69 33.54
CA THR A 651 -21.14 -23.77 32.08
C THR A 651 -20.01 -22.90 31.53
N SER A 652 -19.14 -23.50 30.71
CA SER A 652 -17.99 -22.81 30.08
C SER A 652 -18.42 -21.97 28.88
N TYR A 653 -17.60 -20.98 28.51
CA TYR A 653 -17.78 -20.21 27.27
C TYR A 653 -17.45 -21.06 26.03
N TYR A 654 -18.03 -20.70 24.89
CA TYR A 654 -17.87 -21.38 23.60
C TYR A 654 -17.13 -20.48 22.61
N PRO A 655 -16.04 -20.94 21.96
CA PRO A 655 -15.34 -20.11 21.00
C PRO A 655 -16.16 -19.91 19.72
N PHE A 656 -16.11 -18.69 19.16
CA PHE A 656 -16.61 -18.46 17.80
C PHE A 656 -15.59 -18.97 16.79
N HIS A 657 -16.06 -19.68 15.77
CA HIS A 657 -15.26 -19.92 14.57
C HIS A 657 -15.56 -18.81 13.56
N VAL A 658 -14.59 -17.90 13.41
CA VAL A 658 -14.67 -16.73 12.54
C VAL A 658 -13.77 -16.93 11.32
N THR A 659 -14.33 -16.75 10.12
CA THR A 659 -13.57 -16.63 8.86
C THR A 659 -13.84 -15.24 8.28
N PRO A 660 -12.81 -14.46 7.93
CA PRO A 660 -11.38 -14.73 8.15
C PRO A 660 -11.01 -14.71 9.65
N THR A 661 -9.90 -15.36 10.01
CA THR A 661 -9.43 -15.44 11.40
C THR A 661 -9.12 -14.05 11.94
N GLY A 662 -9.67 -13.71 13.12
CA GLY A 662 -9.50 -12.40 13.75
C GLY A 662 -10.55 -11.35 13.35
N GLY A 663 -11.67 -11.78 12.75
CA GLY A 663 -12.85 -10.93 12.55
C GLY A 663 -13.51 -10.53 13.88
N PHE A 664 -14.00 -9.30 13.94
CA PHE A 664 -14.64 -8.70 15.12
C PHE A 664 -16.08 -9.18 15.26
N VAL A 665 -16.42 -9.88 16.36
CA VAL A 665 -17.75 -10.45 16.59
C VAL A 665 -18.56 -9.56 17.54
N LYS A 666 -19.81 -9.23 17.17
CA LYS A 666 -20.76 -8.49 18.03
C LYS A 666 -22.15 -9.13 17.98
N ALA A 667 -22.88 -9.13 19.10
CA ALA A 667 -24.31 -9.49 19.11
C ALA A 667 -25.16 -8.39 18.48
N ASP A 668 -26.12 -8.76 17.65
CA ASP A 668 -27.01 -7.85 16.92
C ASP A 668 -28.27 -7.57 17.76
N LEU A 669 -28.13 -6.69 18.75
CA LEU A 669 -29.13 -6.37 19.78
C LEU A 669 -29.10 -4.87 20.13
N ASP A 670 -30.15 -4.37 20.80
CA ASP A 670 -30.22 -3.02 21.35
C ASP A 670 -29.09 -2.77 22.38
N GLU A 671 -28.62 -1.52 22.50
CA GLU A 671 -27.41 -1.15 23.28
C GLU A 671 -27.46 -1.54 24.77
N ASP A 672 -28.66 -1.65 25.35
CA ASP A 672 -28.84 -1.97 26.77
C ASP A 672 -28.78 -3.48 27.08
N LEU A 673 -28.67 -4.34 26.05
CA LEU A 673 -28.74 -5.79 26.20
C LEU A 673 -27.42 -6.47 25.86
N ASN A 674 -26.96 -7.36 26.74
CA ASN A 674 -25.76 -8.15 26.53
C ASN A 674 -26.12 -9.50 25.88
N GLY A 675 -25.65 -9.71 24.65
CA GLY A 675 -25.85 -10.96 23.91
C GLY A 675 -24.84 -12.07 24.21
N GLY A 676 -24.03 -11.93 25.26
CA GLY A 676 -23.09 -12.96 25.71
C GLY A 676 -21.75 -13.01 24.96
N VAL A 677 -21.42 -12.02 24.12
CA VAL A 677 -20.13 -11.98 23.41
C VAL A 677 -19.06 -11.33 24.29
N THR A 678 -17.93 -12.01 24.48
CA THR A 678 -16.78 -11.50 25.24
C THR A 678 -15.47 -12.01 24.64
N THR A 679 -14.33 -11.61 25.19
CA THR A 679 -13.01 -12.10 24.76
C THR A 679 -12.41 -13.03 25.81
N ASN A 680 -11.75 -14.10 25.35
CA ASN A 680 -10.99 -14.98 26.24
C ASN A 680 -9.62 -14.35 26.58
N GLN A 681 -8.84 -15.03 27.43
CA GLN A 681 -7.49 -14.59 27.84
C GLN A 681 -6.47 -14.47 26.68
N PHE A 682 -6.80 -14.94 25.48
CA PHE A 682 -5.99 -14.85 24.26
C PHE A 682 -6.49 -13.77 23.29
N GLY A 683 -7.53 -13.01 23.66
CA GLY A 683 -8.13 -11.97 22.83
C GLY A 683 -9.07 -12.50 21.74
N GLU A 684 -9.45 -13.77 21.77
CA GLU A 684 -10.40 -14.35 20.81
C GLU A 684 -11.84 -14.13 21.28
N PHE A 685 -12.73 -13.82 20.34
CA PHE A 685 -14.16 -13.70 20.63
C PHE A 685 -14.76 -15.06 21.02
N VAL A 686 -15.46 -15.09 22.15
CA VAL A 686 -16.18 -16.26 22.69
C VAL A 686 -17.59 -15.87 23.11
N PHE A 687 -18.50 -16.85 23.10
CA PHE A 687 -19.85 -16.74 23.63
C PHE A 687 -19.90 -17.27 25.06
N ASP A 688 -20.14 -16.40 26.05
CA ASP A 688 -20.40 -16.78 27.43
C ASP A 688 -21.90 -16.62 27.75
N PRO A 689 -22.65 -17.73 27.93
CA PRO A 689 -24.08 -17.69 28.23
C PRO A 689 -24.40 -17.01 29.58
N LYS A 690 -23.43 -16.89 30.50
CA LYS A 690 -23.66 -16.25 31.82
C LYS A 690 -23.71 -14.73 31.72
N LEU A 691 -23.18 -14.15 30.65
CA LEU A 691 -23.22 -12.71 30.40
C LEU A 691 -24.49 -12.29 29.65
N VAL A 692 -25.30 -13.24 29.18
CA VAL A 692 -26.52 -12.96 28.43
C VAL A 692 -27.58 -12.37 29.37
N SER A 693 -28.16 -11.23 28.98
CA SER A 693 -29.26 -10.58 29.71
C SER A 693 -30.46 -11.52 29.90
N GLU A 694 -31.13 -11.45 31.06
CA GLU A 694 -32.24 -12.34 31.43
C GLU A 694 -33.41 -12.30 30.43
N GLU A 695 -33.65 -11.14 29.80
CA GLU A 695 -34.71 -10.89 28.82
C GLU A 695 -34.52 -11.63 27.49
N LEU A 696 -33.30 -12.12 27.24
CA LEU A 696 -32.90 -12.85 26.03
C LEU A 696 -32.95 -14.38 26.22
N ILE A 697 -33.12 -14.87 27.46
CA ILE A 697 -33.23 -16.31 27.73
C ILE A 697 -34.48 -16.87 27.05
N GLY A 698 -34.30 -17.91 26.23
CA GLY A 698 -35.36 -18.51 25.42
C GLY A 698 -35.67 -17.81 24.09
N LYS A 699 -34.95 -16.74 23.73
CA LYS A 699 -35.06 -16.06 22.42
C LYS A 699 -33.80 -16.30 21.55
N PRO A 700 -33.91 -16.25 20.21
CA PRO A 700 -32.74 -16.32 19.34
C PRO A 700 -31.91 -15.03 19.42
N ILE A 701 -30.60 -15.17 19.57
CA ILE A 701 -29.60 -14.10 19.56
C ILE A 701 -28.78 -14.25 18.27
N THR A 702 -28.72 -13.20 17.46
CA THR A 702 -27.96 -13.13 16.20
C THR A 702 -26.64 -12.38 16.38
N PHE A 703 -25.70 -12.60 15.45
CA PHE A 703 -24.35 -12.03 15.54
C PHE A 703 -23.86 -11.45 14.21
N THR A 704 -23.01 -10.42 14.28
CA THR A 704 -22.30 -9.81 13.15
C THR A 704 -20.81 -10.08 13.24
N VAL A 705 -20.13 -10.08 12.08
CA VAL A 705 -18.65 -10.12 11.98
C VAL A 705 -18.19 -8.94 11.14
N ASN A 706 -17.29 -8.11 11.67
CA ASN A 706 -16.82 -6.89 10.99
C ASN A 706 -17.98 -5.98 10.51
N ASN A 707 -19.07 -5.90 11.29
CA ASN A 707 -20.34 -5.23 10.96
C ASN A 707 -21.14 -5.84 9.78
N PHE A 708 -20.78 -7.02 9.29
CA PHE A 708 -21.60 -7.78 8.34
C PHE A 708 -22.52 -8.76 9.06
N GLU A 709 -23.78 -8.79 8.65
CA GLU A 709 -24.79 -9.73 9.14
C GLU A 709 -24.39 -11.18 8.83
N THR A 710 -24.54 -12.07 9.82
CA THR A 710 -24.25 -13.51 9.66
C THR A 710 -25.50 -14.34 9.89
N LYS A 711 -25.48 -15.60 9.42
CA LYS A 711 -26.56 -16.57 9.69
C LYS A 711 -26.40 -17.27 11.04
N CYS A 712 -25.43 -16.86 11.86
CA CYS A 712 -25.19 -17.50 13.15
C CYS A 712 -26.20 -16.99 14.18
N GLU A 713 -26.96 -17.92 14.76
CA GLU A 713 -27.91 -17.64 15.84
C GLU A 713 -27.76 -18.67 16.97
N ILE A 714 -28.04 -18.26 18.21
CA ILE A 714 -28.08 -19.15 19.37
C ILE A 714 -29.29 -18.86 20.27
N THR A 715 -29.88 -19.90 20.87
CA THR A 715 -30.90 -19.76 21.92
C THR A 715 -30.42 -20.45 23.20
N ILE A 716 -30.48 -19.75 24.34
CA ILE A 716 -30.04 -20.30 25.62
C ILE A 716 -31.20 -20.58 26.58
N PHE A 717 -31.04 -21.60 27.43
CA PHE A 717 -32.02 -22.01 28.44
C PHE A 717 -31.31 -22.34 29.77
N LYS A 718 -31.93 -22.01 30.91
CA LYS A 718 -31.41 -22.37 32.24
C LYS A 718 -31.63 -23.86 32.52
N LYS A 719 -30.62 -24.54 33.06
CA LYS A 719 -30.74 -25.94 33.50
C LYS A 719 -31.60 -26.05 34.77
N PRO A 720 -32.51 -27.04 34.86
CA PRO A 720 -33.26 -27.33 36.08
C PRO A 720 -32.34 -27.95 37.16
N LYS A 721 -32.58 -27.68 38.45
CA LYS A 721 -31.88 -28.27 39.61
C LYS A 721 -32.91 -28.94 40.56
N PHE A 722 -32.76 -30.23 40.87
CA PHE A 722 -33.61 -30.99 41.82
C PHE A 722 -32.83 -32.14 42.50
N ASP A 723 -33.38 -32.78 43.55
CA ASP A 723 -32.83 -33.97 44.23
C ASP A 723 -33.96 -34.95 44.66
N PHE A 724 -33.66 -36.12 45.25
CA PHE A 724 -34.67 -37.05 45.80
C PHE A 724 -34.23 -37.82 47.06
N THR A 725 -35.20 -38.26 47.87
CA THR A 725 -35.00 -39.00 49.13
C THR A 725 -35.54 -40.43 49.04
N ILE A 726 -35.02 -41.34 49.90
CA ILE A 726 -35.37 -42.77 49.93
C ILE A 726 -35.72 -43.20 51.37
N VAL A 727 -36.86 -43.84 51.57
CA VAL A 727 -37.27 -44.44 52.86
C VAL A 727 -37.54 -45.93 52.68
N ILE A 728 -36.96 -46.79 53.53
CA ILE A 728 -37.06 -48.26 53.41
C ILE A 728 -37.94 -48.84 54.52
N THR A 729 -38.89 -49.70 54.14
CA THR A 729 -39.73 -50.46 55.08
C THR A 729 -39.51 -51.98 54.88
N LYS A 730 -39.12 -52.69 55.94
CA LYS A 730 -38.84 -54.14 55.91
C LYS A 730 -40.08 -54.97 56.25
N SER A 731 -40.26 -56.11 55.58
CA SER A 731 -41.29 -57.11 55.86
C SER A 731 -40.71 -58.27 56.68
N ASP A 732 -41.31 -58.59 57.83
CA ASP A 732 -40.84 -59.66 58.72
C ASP A 732 -41.24 -61.09 58.25
N THR A 733 -42.04 -61.20 57.18
CA THR A 733 -42.65 -62.47 56.74
C THR A 733 -42.42 -62.83 55.27
N SER A 734 -41.69 -62.00 54.51
CA SER A 734 -41.41 -62.25 53.08
C SER A 734 -39.99 -61.82 52.68
N ASN A 735 -39.47 -62.39 51.59
CA ASN A 735 -38.15 -62.02 51.05
C ASN A 735 -38.20 -60.72 50.21
N GLU A 736 -38.93 -59.71 50.68
CA GLU A 736 -39.20 -58.47 49.95
C GLU A 736 -38.97 -57.23 50.84
N VAL A 737 -38.44 -56.16 50.26
CA VAL A 737 -38.19 -54.86 50.90
C VAL A 737 -38.79 -53.75 50.05
N THR A 738 -39.62 -52.88 50.64
CA THR A 738 -40.24 -51.75 49.94
C THR A 738 -39.43 -50.48 50.17
N ALA A 739 -39.19 -49.71 49.12
CA ALA A 739 -38.56 -48.39 49.16
C ALA A 739 -39.48 -47.33 48.54
N ASP A 740 -39.69 -46.24 49.28
CA ASP A 740 -40.44 -45.06 48.87
C ASP A 740 -39.47 -43.94 48.48
N PHE A 741 -39.73 -43.29 47.34
CA PHE A 741 -38.92 -42.24 46.73
C PHE A 741 -39.71 -40.94 46.62
N GLU A 742 -39.11 -39.81 46.98
CA GLU A 742 -39.74 -38.48 46.88
C GLU A 742 -38.74 -37.42 46.39
N ILE A 743 -39.11 -36.66 45.36
CA ILE A 743 -38.33 -35.53 44.81
C ILE A 743 -38.34 -34.37 45.81
N THR A 744 -37.16 -33.84 46.13
CA THR A 744 -36.96 -32.74 47.07
C THR A 744 -36.55 -31.46 46.34
N SER A 745 -37.53 -30.77 45.74
CA SER A 745 -37.44 -29.36 45.30
C SER A 745 -38.85 -28.80 44.98
N GLU A 746 -39.02 -27.48 44.93
CA GLU A 746 -40.26 -26.87 44.42
C GLU A 746 -40.47 -27.28 42.95
N ASN A 747 -41.63 -27.84 42.66
CA ASN A 747 -41.95 -28.45 41.38
C ASN A 747 -42.05 -27.34 40.30
N GLN A 748 -41.11 -27.29 39.36
CA GLN A 748 -41.21 -26.39 38.21
C GLN A 748 -42.28 -26.93 37.26
N GLU A 749 -43.23 -26.06 36.86
CA GLU A 749 -44.37 -26.43 36.01
C GLU A 749 -43.87 -27.00 34.67
N GLY A 750 -44.29 -28.23 34.31
CA GLY A 750 -43.89 -28.90 33.07
C GLY A 750 -42.70 -29.88 33.16
N MET A 751 -42.14 -30.14 34.34
CA MET A 751 -41.08 -31.13 34.53
C MET A 751 -41.55 -32.58 34.36
N LYS A 752 -40.81 -33.38 33.58
CA LYS A 752 -41.00 -34.83 33.42
C LYS A 752 -39.80 -35.60 33.99
N TYR A 753 -40.04 -36.54 34.88
CA TYR A 753 -39.02 -37.36 35.52
C TYR A 753 -38.97 -38.78 34.92
N VAL A 754 -37.77 -39.29 34.66
CA VAL A 754 -37.51 -40.67 34.22
C VAL A 754 -36.70 -41.39 35.29
N TRP A 755 -37.30 -42.40 35.91
CA TRP A 755 -36.71 -43.19 37.00
C TRP A 755 -36.14 -44.52 36.49
N ASP A 756 -34.94 -44.85 36.96
CA ASP A 756 -34.26 -46.14 36.81
C ASP A 756 -33.88 -46.65 38.19
N PHE A 757 -34.44 -47.77 38.65
CA PHE A 757 -34.30 -48.24 40.03
C PHE A 757 -33.12 -49.18 40.27
N GLY A 758 -32.33 -49.50 39.24
CA GLY A 758 -31.12 -50.31 39.39
C GLY A 758 -31.33 -51.79 39.75
N ASP A 759 -32.58 -52.25 39.84
CA ASP A 759 -32.97 -53.66 40.05
C ASP A 759 -33.18 -54.44 38.73
N GLY A 760 -32.90 -53.82 37.58
CA GLY A 760 -33.11 -54.41 36.25
C GLY A 760 -34.54 -54.25 35.71
N SER A 761 -35.38 -53.45 36.36
CA SER A 761 -36.73 -53.15 35.88
C SER A 761 -36.78 -52.09 34.77
N GLU A 762 -37.90 -52.05 34.05
CA GLU A 762 -38.13 -51.03 33.03
C GLU A 762 -38.19 -49.62 33.63
N ARG A 763 -37.60 -48.66 32.92
CA ARG A 763 -37.58 -47.26 33.33
C ARG A 763 -38.99 -46.67 33.32
N VAL A 764 -39.33 -45.90 34.35
CA VAL A 764 -40.65 -45.28 34.52
C VAL A 764 -40.57 -43.79 34.24
N SER A 765 -41.35 -43.30 33.28
CA SER A 765 -41.45 -41.87 32.97
C SER A 765 -42.78 -41.29 33.50
N THR A 766 -42.71 -40.25 34.33
CA THR A 766 -43.88 -39.67 35.02
C THR A 766 -43.69 -38.17 35.30
N THR A 767 -44.77 -37.46 35.59
CA THR A 767 -44.76 -36.10 36.14
C THR A 767 -44.97 -36.09 37.67
N GLU A 768 -45.24 -37.25 38.26
CA GLU A 768 -45.42 -37.40 39.71
C GLU A 768 -44.09 -37.26 40.46
N THR A 769 -44.13 -36.60 41.63
CA THR A 769 -42.94 -36.35 42.48
C THR A 769 -42.68 -37.42 43.54
N LYS A 770 -43.59 -38.39 43.68
CA LYS A 770 -43.46 -39.53 44.59
C LYS A 770 -43.59 -40.85 43.85
N MET A 771 -42.82 -41.84 44.27
CA MET A 771 -42.76 -43.16 43.63
C MET A 771 -42.47 -44.25 44.65
N GLN A 772 -42.97 -45.47 44.44
CA GLN A 772 -42.73 -46.61 45.33
C GLN A 772 -42.21 -47.80 44.53
N ARG A 773 -41.24 -48.53 45.07
CA ARG A 773 -40.65 -49.73 44.45
C ARG A 773 -40.43 -50.85 45.47
N ILE A 774 -40.65 -52.10 45.06
CA ILE A 774 -40.42 -53.28 45.89
C ILE A 774 -39.23 -54.08 45.34
N TYR A 775 -38.23 -54.33 46.18
CA TYR A 775 -37.04 -55.12 45.87
C TYR A 775 -37.18 -56.53 46.45
N LYS A 776 -36.93 -57.57 45.65
CA LYS A 776 -36.99 -58.97 46.09
C LYS A 776 -35.58 -59.56 46.22
N TYR A 777 -35.36 -60.43 47.20
CA TYR A 777 -34.09 -61.12 47.39
C TYR A 777 -34.25 -62.65 47.50
N GLU A 778 -33.26 -63.42 47.04
CA GLU A 778 -33.29 -64.89 47.03
C GLU A 778 -32.48 -65.50 48.18
N LEU A 779 -32.90 -66.68 48.66
CA LEU A 779 -32.19 -67.46 49.68
C LEU A 779 -31.22 -68.47 49.01
N PRO A 780 -30.02 -68.73 49.59
CA PRO A 780 -29.54 -68.27 50.89
C PRO A 780 -28.88 -66.88 50.84
N VAL A 781 -28.97 -66.17 51.97
CA VAL A 781 -28.81 -64.71 52.11
C VAL A 781 -27.36 -64.20 51.86
N LYS A 782 -27.22 -63.09 51.11
CA LYS A 782 -26.03 -62.23 51.08
C LYS A 782 -26.07 -61.26 52.27
N ASP A 783 -24.91 -61.00 52.88
CA ASP A 783 -24.82 -60.15 54.08
C ASP A 783 -25.31 -58.71 53.85
N ALA A 784 -25.34 -58.17 52.62
CA ALA A 784 -25.95 -56.88 52.28
C ALA A 784 -26.45 -56.82 50.82
N PHE A 785 -27.56 -56.13 50.55
CA PHE A 785 -28.05 -55.81 49.19
C PHE A 785 -27.92 -54.30 48.91
N SER A 786 -27.49 -53.89 47.71
CA SER A 786 -27.39 -52.49 47.27
C SER A 786 -27.89 -52.29 45.83
N PHE A 787 -28.78 -51.31 45.61
CA PHE A 787 -29.33 -50.99 44.28
C PHE A 787 -29.16 -49.49 43.94
N PRO A 788 -28.50 -49.13 42.81
CA PRO A 788 -28.29 -47.73 42.41
C PRO A 788 -29.48 -47.15 41.64
N VAL A 789 -30.17 -46.17 42.21
CA VAL A 789 -31.34 -45.50 41.62
C VAL A 789 -30.92 -44.20 40.93
N THR A 790 -31.35 -43.98 39.70
CA THR A 790 -31.09 -42.78 38.88
C THR A 790 -32.40 -42.11 38.45
N VAL A 791 -32.47 -40.78 38.57
CA VAL A 791 -33.59 -39.96 38.08
C VAL A 791 -33.09 -38.93 37.08
N VAL A 792 -33.76 -38.80 35.94
CA VAL A 792 -33.53 -37.73 34.97
C VAL A 792 -34.77 -36.83 34.91
N GLY A 793 -34.64 -35.56 35.28
CA GLY A 793 -35.69 -34.55 35.13
C GLY A 793 -35.47 -33.73 33.86
N ASP A 794 -36.53 -33.53 33.08
CA ASP A 794 -36.52 -32.85 31.79
C ASP A 794 -37.63 -31.78 31.76
N ASN A 795 -37.26 -30.52 31.46
CA ASN A 795 -38.22 -29.40 31.32
C ASN A 795 -38.63 -29.13 29.86
N GLY A 796 -38.29 -30.03 28.94
CA GLY A 796 -38.56 -29.92 27.51
C GLY A 796 -37.45 -29.22 26.70
N ASN A 797 -36.55 -28.47 27.37
CA ASN A 797 -35.40 -27.83 26.73
C ASN A 797 -34.04 -28.31 27.30
N CYS A 798 -33.99 -28.67 28.58
CA CYS A 798 -32.80 -29.09 29.32
C CYS A 798 -33.08 -30.28 30.25
N ASN A 799 -32.09 -31.16 30.43
CA ASN A 799 -32.16 -32.30 31.34
C ASN A 799 -31.18 -32.19 32.52
N PHE A 800 -31.52 -32.83 33.64
CA PHE A 800 -30.69 -32.90 34.84
C PHE A 800 -30.82 -34.29 35.48
N THR A 801 -29.70 -34.88 35.94
CA THR A 801 -29.67 -36.28 36.44
C THR A 801 -29.16 -36.36 37.88
N VAL A 802 -29.85 -37.13 38.72
CA VAL A 802 -29.52 -37.36 40.14
C VAL A 802 -29.39 -38.86 40.41
N LYS A 803 -28.47 -39.28 41.30
CA LYS A 803 -28.22 -40.69 41.64
C LYS A 803 -28.09 -40.92 43.16
N HIS A 804 -28.81 -41.90 43.69
CA HIS A 804 -28.72 -42.39 45.08
C HIS A 804 -28.77 -43.93 45.13
N SER A 805 -28.61 -44.59 46.30
CA SER A 805 -28.64 -46.07 46.41
C SER A 805 -29.46 -46.58 47.60
N VAL A 806 -30.10 -47.74 47.45
CA VAL A 806 -30.90 -48.45 48.49
C VAL A 806 -30.05 -49.58 49.14
N ILE A 807 -29.97 -49.75 50.48
CA ILE A 807 -29.05 -50.73 51.17
C ILE A 807 -29.68 -51.51 52.41
N PHE A 808 -29.47 -52.85 52.63
CA PHE A 808 -29.88 -53.67 53.85
C PHE A 808 -29.19 -55.09 54.09
N GLU A 809 -29.11 -55.66 55.35
CA GLU A 809 -28.24 -56.86 55.81
C GLU A 809 -28.85 -58.05 56.69
N ILE A 810 -28.22 -59.30 56.78
CA ILE A 810 -28.49 -60.53 57.67
C ILE A 810 -27.20 -61.41 58.01
N THR A 811 -27.02 -62.14 59.16
CA THR A 811 -25.70 -62.68 59.72
C THR A 811 -25.40 -64.23 59.84
N GLY A 812 -24.10 -64.67 59.75
CA GLY A 812 -23.53 -66.07 59.87
C GLY A 812 -22.10 -66.24 60.52
N ILE A 813 -21.49 -67.47 60.53
CA ILE A 813 -20.25 -67.93 61.28
C ILE A 813 -18.95 -67.16 60.93
N LYS A 814 -18.13 -66.81 61.94
CA LYS A 814 -16.93 -65.94 61.84
C LYS A 814 -15.57 -66.65 61.71
N VAL A 815 -14.80 -66.28 60.68
CA VAL A 815 -13.35 -66.53 60.55
C VAL A 815 -12.60 -65.20 60.70
N SER A 816 -11.44 -65.18 61.36
CA SER A 816 -10.67 -63.95 61.60
C SER A 816 -9.18 -64.08 61.26
N ILE A 817 -8.63 -63.02 60.68
CA ILE A 817 -7.19 -62.79 60.46
C ILE A 817 -6.78 -61.56 61.29
N ASP A 818 -5.50 -61.48 61.66
CA ASP A 818 -4.91 -60.36 62.39
C ASP A 818 -5.05 -59.01 61.66
N ASN A 819 -4.99 -59.00 60.32
CA ASN A 819 -5.27 -57.82 59.51
C ASN A 819 -5.97 -58.20 58.19
N ARG A 820 -7.10 -57.54 57.88
CA ARG A 820 -7.90 -57.80 56.66
C ARG A 820 -7.42 -57.02 55.42
N LEU A 821 -6.47 -56.10 55.58
CA LEU A 821 -5.87 -55.30 54.51
C LEU A 821 -4.39 -55.67 54.41
N ILE A 822 -4.03 -56.48 53.41
CA ILE A 822 -2.68 -57.05 53.25
C ILE A 822 -2.11 -56.58 51.90
N CYS A 823 -0.84 -56.16 51.89
CA CYS A 823 -0.20 -55.62 50.71
C CYS A 823 0.23 -56.76 49.75
N ARG A 824 0.12 -56.55 48.43
CA ARG A 824 0.47 -57.59 47.44
C ARG A 824 1.95 -57.98 47.42
N ASN A 825 2.82 -57.12 47.94
CA ASN A 825 4.25 -57.37 48.08
C ASN A 825 4.61 -57.91 49.48
N ASP A 826 3.62 -58.16 50.33
CA ASP A 826 3.82 -58.70 51.67
C ASP A 826 4.16 -60.19 51.60
N VAL A 827 5.37 -60.52 52.02
CA VAL A 827 5.92 -61.88 52.05
C VAL A 827 5.77 -62.53 53.42
N ASP A 828 5.30 -61.79 54.42
CA ASP A 828 5.16 -62.29 55.78
C ASP A 828 3.86 -63.12 55.93
N PRO A 829 3.90 -64.28 56.60
CA PRO A 829 2.71 -65.13 56.79
C PRO A 829 1.81 -64.64 57.93
N HIS A 830 0.54 -64.36 57.61
CA HIS A 830 -0.51 -63.96 58.55
C HIS A 830 -1.34 -65.16 59.03
N LEU A 831 -1.57 -65.30 60.33
CA LEU A 831 -2.27 -66.47 60.90
C LEU A 831 -3.80 -66.37 60.78
N LEU A 832 -4.45 -67.40 60.22
CA LEU A 832 -5.91 -67.51 60.16
C LEU A 832 -6.45 -68.25 61.39
N THR A 833 -7.38 -67.63 62.12
CA THR A 833 -7.99 -68.17 63.34
C THR A 833 -9.51 -68.38 63.20
N THR A 834 -10.04 -69.41 63.87
CA THR A 834 -11.46 -69.76 63.85
C THR A 834 -11.97 -69.96 65.28
N GLU A 835 -13.18 -69.51 65.61
CA GLU A 835 -13.73 -69.58 66.98
C GLU A 835 -14.22 -70.98 67.42
N SER A 836 -14.07 -72.04 66.61
CA SER A 836 -14.53 -73.39 66.97
C SER A 836 -13.39 -74.37 67.24
N LYS A 837 -13.29 -74.89 68.48
CA LYS A 837 -12.27 -75.87 68.90
C LYS A 837 -12.69 -77.34 68.79
N THR A 838 -13.84 -77.67 68.17
CA THR A 838 -14.41 -79.05 68.22
C THR A 838 -14.77 -79.66 66.85
N ARG A 839 -14.37 -79.07 65.73
CA ARG A 839 -14.58 -79.67 64.39
C ARG A 839 -13.33 -79.53 63.51
N LYS A 840 -13.07 -80.53 62.67
CA LYS A 840 -12.00 -80.51 61.67
C LYS A 840 -12.38 -79.48 60.61
N ILE A 841 -11.69 -78.34 60.57
CA ILE A 841 -11.94 -77.23 59.64
C ILE A 841 -10.78 -77.18 58.64
N ILE A 842 -11.09 -77.15 57.34
CA ILE A 842 -10.15 -76.93 56.25
C ILE A 842 -10.35 -75.50 55.74
N LEU A 843 -9.31 -74.66 55.84
CA LEU A 843 -9.30 -73.35 55.23
C LEU A 843 -8.57 -73.42 53.88
N SER A 844 -9.16 -72.83 52.84
CA SER A 844 -8.57 -72.79 51.50
C SER A 844 -8.94 -71.49 50.78
N GLY A 845 -8.07 -71.00 49.90
CA GLY A 845 -8.26 -69.76 49.14
C GLY A 845 -6.94 -69.31 48.54
N ASP A 846 -6.97 -68.37 47.60
CA ASP A 846 -5.75 -67.83 46.99
C ASP A 846 -4.86 -67.19 48.06
N GLY A 847 -3.55 -67.46 48.06
CA GLY A 847 -2.63 -67.01 49.10
C GLY A 847 -2.68 -67.77 50.44
N VAL A 848 -3.59 -68.74 50.62
CA VAL A 848 -3.65 -69.60 51.83
C VAL A 848 -2.72 -70.80 51.71
N SER A 849 -1.90 -71.04 52.72
CA SER A 849 -1.03 -72.21 52.83
C SER A 849 -0.96 -72.71 54.28
N GLN A 850 -0.35 -73.87 54.52
CA GLN A 850 -0.04 -74.33 55.88
C GLN A 850 1.45 -74.15 56.16
N ASN A 851 1.77 -73.61 57.33
CA ASN A 851 3.16 -73.54 57.80
C ASN A 851 3.66 -74.92 58.29
N ASP A 852 4.95 -75.03 58.62
CA ASP A 852 5.57 -76.28 59.09
C ASP A 852 4.93 -76.86 60.37
N ALA A 853 4.12 -76.07 61.10
CA ALA A 853 3.38 -76.48 62.29
C ALA A 853 1.92 -76.92 61.99
N GLY A 854 1.50 -76.95 60.72
CA GLY A 854 0.15 -77.36 60.30
C GLY A 854 -0.94 -76.32 60.52
N GLN A 855 -0.59 -75.06 60.83
CA GLN A 855 -1.53 -73.95 60.97
C GLN A 855 -1.78 -73.27 59.63
N TYR A 856 -3.02 -72.84 59.38
CA TYR A 856 -3.36 -72.10 58.16
C TYR A 856 -2.89 -70.66 58.25
N VAL A 857 -2.10 -70.25 57.26
CA VAL A 857 -1.57 -68.89 57.11
C VAL A 857 -1.93 -68.32 55.74
N PHE A 858 -2.01 -67.01 55.64
CA PHE A 858 -2.23 -66.25 54.42
C PHE A 858 -0.99 -65.41 54.09
N ILE A 859 -0.49 -65.48 52.86
CA ILE A 859 0.67 -64.72 52.39
C ILE A 859 0.25 -63.88 51.17
N GLY A 860 0.39 -62.56 51.28
CA GLY A 860 -0.09 -61.62 50.27
C GLY A 860 0.56 -61.77 48.90
N SER A 861 1.87 -62.05 48.84
CA SER A 861 2.62 -62.24 47.60
C SER A 861 2.20 -63.46 46.77
N ASN A 862 1.47 -64.41 47.40
CA ASN A 862 1.03 -65.64 46.75
C ASN A 862 -0.37 -65.51 46.12
N VAL A 863 -1.00 -64.34 46.24
CA VAL A 863 -2.29 -64.04 45.60
C VAL A 863 -2.06 -63.55 44.17
N PRO A 864 -2.71 -64.15 43.15
CA PRO A 864 -2.60 -63.69 41.76
C PRO A 864 -2.93 -62.20 41.59
N LYS A 865 -2.21 -61.53 40.68
CA LYS A 865 -2.35 -60.06 40.45
C LYS A 865 -3.75 -59.60 40.08
N GLU A 866 -4.58 -60.50 39.55
CA GLU A 866 -5.93 -60.22 39.06
C GLU A 866 -7.00 -60.30 40.16
N ILE A 867 -6.63 -60.72 41.38
CA ILE A 867 -7.56 -60.97 42.49
C ILE A 867 -7.36 -59.89 43.55
N ASP A 868 -8.21 -58.86 43.57
CA ASP A 868 -8.16 -57.72 44.51
C ASP A 868 -8.78 -58.01 45.88
N LYS A 869 -9.61 -59.05 45.97
CA LYS A 869 -10.29 -59.49 47.19
C LYS A 869 -10.24 -61.00 47.25
N VAL A 870 -9.63 -61.54 48.30
CA VAL A 870 -9.60 -62.98 48.57
C VAL A 870 -10.66 -63.33 49.58
N VAL A 871 -11.54 -64.26 49.23
CA VAL A 871 -12.51 -64.84 50.17
C VAL A 871 -11.96 -66.17 50.68
N ILE A 872 -11.85 -66.31 51.99
CA ILE A 872 -11.39 -67.57 52.61
C ILE A 872 -12.54 -68.57 52.60
N LEU A 873 -12.32 -69.77 52.06
CA LEU A 873 -13.27 -70.87 52.08
C LEU A 873 -13.08 -71.71 53.35
N VAL A 874 -14.17 -71.98 54.06
CA VAL A 874 -14.25 -72.93 55.17
C VAL A 874 -14.91 -74.22 54.66
N ASN A 875 -14.17 -75.33 54.64
CA ASN A 875 -14.63 -76.63 54.15
C ASN A 875 -15.23 -76.56 52.73
N GLY A 876 -14.63 -75.77 51.85
CA GLY A 876 -15.07 -75.60 50.46
C GLY A 876 -16.23 -74.64 50.23
N LYS A 877 -16.68 -73.89 51.25
CA LYS A 877 -17.70 -72.82 51.12
C LYS A 877 -17.15 -71.47 51.61
N PRO A 878 -17.47 -70.34 50.95
CA PRO A 878 -16.95 -69.03 51.33
C PRO A 878 -17.37 -68.61 52.74
N SER A 879 -16.43 -68.08 53.51
CA SER A 879 -16.65 -67.47 54.83
C SER A 879 -16.96 -65.98 54.71
N ASP A 880 -17.30 -65.36 55.83
CA ASP A 880 -17.48 -63.91 56.01
C ASP A 880 -16.15 -63.13 56.01
N LEU A 881 -15.02 -63.84 55.91
CA LEU A 881 -13.69 -63.25 55.87
C LEU A 881 -13.26 -62.94 54.44
N GLU A 882 -13.38 -61.66 54.07
CA GLU A 882 -12.79 -61.08 52.87
C GLU A 882 -11.50 -60.33 53.23
N ILE A 883 -10.39 -60.74 52.60
CA ILE A 883 -9.09 -60.07 52.71
C ILE A 883 -8.92 -59.22 51.46
N THR A 884 -8.79 -57.91 51.63
CA THR A 884 -8.57 -57.00 50.51
C THR A 884 -7.07 -56.85 50.27
N MET A 885 -6.67 -57.09 49.03
CA MET A 885 -5.30 -56.90 48.58
C MET A 885 -5.07 -55.42 48.29
N GLN A 886 -4.08 -54.82 48.96
CA GLN A 886 -3.67 -53.45 48.69
C GLN A 886 -2.48 -53.44 47.73
N ASN A 887 -2.59 -52.64 46.67
CA ASN A 887 -1.52 -52.41 45.74
C ASN A 887 -0.50 -51.43 46.35
N ALA A 888 0.79 -51.68 46.14
CA ALA A 888 1.82 -50.71 46.47
C ALA A 888 1.53 -49.36 45.76
N PRO A 889 1.84 -48.22 46.39
CA PRO A 889 1.65 -46.92 45.75
C PRO A 889 2.45 -46.88 44.45
N PHE A 890 1.91 -46.23 43.44
CA PHE A 890 2.64 -45.95 42.20
C PHE A 890 2.77 -44.44 42.06
N ALA A 891 3.94 -43.92 42.45
CA ALA A 891 4.28 -42.52 42.23
C ALA A 891 4.28 -42.22 40.72
N ARG A 892 3.59 -41.15 40.33
CA ARG A 892 3.68 -40.60 38.98
C ARG A 892 3.38 -39.11 39.00
N PHE A 893 4.18 -38.30 38.31
CA PHE A 893 3.85 -36.91 38.07
C PHE A 893 4.11 -36.47 36.63
N ASN A 894 3.35 -35.46 36.21
CA ASN A 894 3.57 -34.70 34.98
C ASN A 894 3.88 -33.23 35.33
N TYR A 895 4.46 -32.50 34.38
CA TYR A 895 4.65 -31.06 34.51
C TYR A 895 4.25 -30.34 33.21
N SER A 896 3.83 -29.09 33.35
CA SER A 896 3.64 -28.13 32.25
C SER A 896 4.23 -26.76 32.64
N ILE A 897 4.50 -25.92 31.64
CA ILE A 897 4.87 -24.52 31.85
C ILE A 897 3.72 -23.68 31.30
N GLU A 898 3.07 -22.91 32.15
CA GLU A 898 1.91 -22.09 31.82
C GLU A 898 2.16 -20.69 32.38
N ASN A 899 2.00 -19.64 31.57
CA ASN A 899 2.10 -18.24 32.01
C ASN A 899 3.36 -17.90 32.84
N SER A 900 4.53 -18.43 32.46
CA SER A 900 5.81 -18.28 33.20
C SER A 900 5.84 -18.91 34.60
N GLU A 901 4.97 -19.88 34.86
CA GLU A 901 4.98 -20.73 36.05
C GLU A 901 5.17 -22.21 35.68
N LEU A 902 5.95 -22.93 36.48
CA LEU A 902 6.03 -24.38 36.46
C LEU A 902 4.83 -24.95 37.22
N VAL A 903 4.02 -25.77 36.55
CA VAL A 903 2.87 -26.47 37.12
C VAL A 903 3.20 -27.96 37.23
N LEU A 904 3.17 -28.51 38.44
CA LEU A 904 3.44 -29.93 38.72
C LEU A 904 2.14 -30.63 39.10
N THR A 905 1.76 -31.65 38.33
CA THR A 905 0.50 -32.39 38.51
C THR A 905 0.79 -33.79 39.04
N ASN A 906 0.20 -34.13 40.19
CA ASN A 906 0.34 -35.44 40.83
C ASN A 906 -0.64 -36.45 40.22
N ASN A 907 -0.13 -37.41 39.45
CA ASN A 907 -0.89 -38.50 38.84
C ASN A 907 -0.68 -39.84 39.56
N SER A 908 -0.16 -39.83 40.79
CA SER A 908 0.13 -41.04 41.56
C SER A 908 -1.14 -41.79 41.93
N THR A 909 -1.05 -43.11 42.02
CA THR A 909 -2.17 -43.98 42.42
C THR A 909 -1.82 -44.80 43.66
N ASN A 910 -2.84 -45.21 44.43
CA ASN A 910 -2.71 -46.06 45.62
C ASN A 910 -1.84 -45.49 46.77
N ALA A 911 -1.70 -44.17 46.88
CA ALA A 911 -0.94 -43.46 47.91
C ALA A 911 -1.80 -42.46 48.71
N GLU A 912 -1.40 -42.18 49.95
CA GLU A 912 -2.10 -41.28 50.88
C GLU A 912 -1.28 -40.01 51.18
N PHE A 913 0.05 -40.11 51.12
CA PHE A 913 0.97 -39.00 51.44
C PHE A 913 1.95 -38.79 50.29
N TYR A 914 2.25 -37.54 49.99
CA TYR A 914 3.14 -37.15 48.89
C TYR A 914 4.25 -36.25 49.38
N THR A 915 5.48 -36.60 49.03
CA THR A 915 6.67 -35.78 49.31
C THR A 915 7.33 -35.40 48.00
N TRP A 916 7.22 -34.14 47.62
CA TRP A 916 7.91 -33.56 46.48
C TRP A 916 9.28 -33.05 46.88
N LYS A 917 10.29 -33.30 46.05
CA LYS A 917 11.55 -32.56 46.05
C LYS A 917 11.63 -31.81 44.73
N ILE A 918 11.60 -30.48 44.80
CA ILE A 918 11.62 -29.56 43.65
C ILE A 918 12.90 -28.74 43.77
N ALA A 919 13.92 -29.07 42.98
CA ALA A 919 15.28 -28.57 43.21
C ALA A 919 15.73 -28.83 44.66
N ASP A 920 15.98 -27.78 45.44
CA ASP A 920 16.38 -27.85 46.85
C ASP A 920 15.18 -27.77 47.83
N GLU A 921 13.96 -27.50 47.33
CA GLU A 921 12.74 -27.38 48.15
C GLU A 921 12.10 -28.76 48.38
N LYS A 922 11.75 -29.07 49.62
CA LYS A 922 10.96 -30.27 49.99
C LYS A 922 9.56 -29.85 50.39
N VAL A 923 8.54 -30.40 49.74
CA VAL A 923 7.11 -30.10 50.00
C VAL A 923 6.37 -31.39 50.32
N GLU A 924 5.78 -31.46 51.50
CA GLU A 924 4.98 -32.60 51.97
C GLU A 924 3.49 -32.23 51.95
N THR A 925 2.64 -33.09 51.38
CA THR A 925 1.20 -32.83 51.23
C THR A 925 0.39 -34.13 51.18
N GLU A 926 -0.88 -34.05 51.60
CA GLU A 926 -1.89 -35.10 51.42
C GLU A 926 -2.77 -34.84 50.18
N SER A 927 -2.70 -33.63 49.60
CA SER A 927 -3.48 -33.23 48.42
C SER A 927 -2.78 -33.61 47.10
N LYS A 928 -3.58 -33.85 46.06
CA LYS A 928 -3.13 -34.00 44.66
C LYS A 928 -3.22 -32.71 43.83
N ASP A 929 -3.64 -31.60 44.44
CA ASP A 929 -3.77 -30.33 43.74
C ASP A 929 -2.43 -29.93 43.07
N PRO A 930 -2.47 -29.33 41.87
CA PRO A 930 -1.26 -28.97 41.16
C PRO A 930 -0.40 -27.96 41.94
N ILE A 931 0.90 -28.23 42.07
CA ILE A 931 1.84 -27.29 42.68
C ILE A 931 2.33 -26.32 41.61
N LYS A 932 2.08 -25.03 41.78
CA LYS A 932 2.57 -23.96 40.90
C LYS A 932 3.77 -23.23 41.51
N ARG A 933 4.80 -22.95 40.70
CA ARG A 933 5.99 -22.19 41.09
C ARG A 933 6.43 -21.23 39.98
N PRO A 934 6.62 -19.93 40.24
CA PRO A 934 7.15 -19.01 39.24
C PRO A 934 8.53 -19.44 38.72
N LEU A 935 8.76 -19.35 37.40
CA LEU A 935 10.05 -19.70 36.80
C LEU A 935 11.20 -18.77 37.23
N SER A 936 10.89 -17.57 37.73
CA SER A 936 11.87 -16.60 38.25
C SER A 936 12.63 -17.09 39.49
N LEU A 937 12.13 -18.11 40.18
CA LEU A 937 12.79 -18.71 41.35
C LEU A 937 14.00 -19.57 41.00
N TYR A 938 14.15 -19.96 39.74
CA TYR A 938 15.19 -20.88 39.29
C TYR A 938 16.10 -20.22 38.26
N ASN A 939 17.40 -20.15 38.58
CA ASN A 939 18.42 -19.54 37.70
C ASN A 939 19.06 -20.53 36.71
N THR A 940 18.67 -21.81 36.73
CA THR A 940 19.22 -22.88 35.89
C THR A 940 18.28 -23.26 34.74
N SER A 941 18.83 -23.81 33.65
CA SER A 941 18.04 -24.21 32.46
C SER A 941 17.18 -25.47 32.67
N SER A 942 17.55 -26.28 33.65
CA SER A 942 16.77 -27.43 34.13
C SER A 942 16.88 -27.51 35.66
N ILE A 943 15.89 -28.11 36.29
CA ILE A 943 15.90 -28.47 37.71
C ILE A 943 15.52 -29.93 37.87
N VAL A 944 15.99 -30.54 38.94
CA VAL A 944 15.67 -31.94 39.24
C VAL A 944 14.43 -31.98 40.12
N ILE A 945 13.44 -32.78 39.73
CA ILE A 945 12.21 -32.98 40.50
C ILE A 945 11.96 -34.47 40.71
N SER A 946 11.59 -34.83 41.95
CA SER A 946 11.09 -36.17 42.27
C SER A 946 9.84 -36.08 43.13
N LEU A 947 8.89 -36.96 42.87
CA LEU A 947 7.70 -37.16 43.69
C LEU A 947 7.78 -38.51 44.39
N SER A 948 7.75 -38.51 45.70
CA SER A 948 7.54 -39.71 46.50
C SER A 948 6.08 -39.87 46.87
N ALA A 949 5.48 -41.02 46.58
CA ALA A 949 4.12 -41.36 46.93
C ALA A 949 4.15 -42.50 47.96
N MET A 950 3.62 -42.23 49.14
CA MET A 950 3.68 -43.12 50.29
C MET A 950 2.28 -43.59 50.67
N ASN A 951 2.18 -44.90 50.91
CA ASN A 951 1.06 -45.53 51.59
C ASN A 951 1.58 -46.02 52.94
N LYS A 952 0.95 -45.60 54.04
CA LYS A 952 1.42 -45.92 55.40
C LYS A 952 1.59 -47.43 55.66
N ARG A 953 0.94 -48.31 54.89
CA ARG A 953 1.02 -49.77 55.03
C ARG A 953 1.82 -50.45 53.93
N CYS A 954 1.64 -50.08 52.66
CA CYS A 954 2.26 -50.79 51.52
C CYS A 954 3.59 -50.19 51.01
N GLY A 955 4.17 -49.26 51.76
CA GLY A 955 5.49 -48.69 51.50
C GLY A 955 5.45 -47.40 50.70
N GLU A 956 6.59 -47.02 50.14
CA GLU A 956 6.82 -45.77 49.42
C GLU A 956 7.40 -46.07 48.04
N THR A 957 6.93 -45.38 47.01
CA THR A 957 7.55 -45.40 45.68
C THR A 957 7.87 -43.98 45.22
N ILE A 958 8.91 -43.83 44.40
CA ILE A 958 9.39 -42.52 43.94
C ILE A 958 9.34 -42.49 42.42
N ASP A 959 8.75 -41.43 41.87
CA ASP A 959 8.85 -41.06 40.45
C ASP A 959 9.87 -39.94 40.31
N GLY A 960 11.02 -40.26 39.72
CA GLY A 960 12.19 -39.39 39.61
C GLY A 960 13.38 -39.85 40.44
N PRO A 961 14.47 -39.06 40.51
CA PRO A 961 14.61 -37.70 39.97
C PRO A 961 14.49 -37.63 38.44
N LYS A 962 13.69 -36.68 37.96
CA LYS A 962 13.58 -36.31 36.54
C LYS A 962 14.14 -34.91 36.34
N ASP A 963 14.93 -34.72 35.30
CA ASP A 963 15.33 -33.39 34.85
C ASP A 963 14.14 -32.70 34.17
N VAL A 964 13.60 -31.69 34.83
CA VAL A 964 12.54 -30.83 34.32
C VAL A 964 13.20 -29.61 33.69
N ILE A 965 13.06 -29.52 32.37
CA ILE A 965 13.64 -28.44 31.57
C ILE A 965 12.73 -27.21 31.71
N LEU A 966 13.15 -26.24 32.52
CA LEU A 966 12.41 -24.99 32.76
C LEU A 966 12.51 -24.01 31.61
N ARG A 967 13.61 -24.12 30.86
CA ARG A 967 13.87 -23.39 29.63
C ARG A 967 14.39 -24.43 28.68
N GLU A 968 13.65 -24.74 27.62
CA GLU A 968 14.14 -25.67 26.61
C GLU A 968 15.58 -25.27 26.24
N ARG A 969 16.53 -26.17 26.52
CA ARG A 969 17.58 -26.31 25.51
C ARG A 969 16.84 -26.85 24.31
N ILE A 970 16.41 -25.90 23.47
CA ILE A 970 16.08 -26.14 22.07
C ILE A 970 17.08 -27.20 21.63
N PRO A 971 16.68 -28.39 21.13
CA PRO A 971 17.61 -29.21 20.39
C PRO A 971 18.08 -28.24 19.32
N VAL A 972 19.29 -27.69 19.49
CA VAL A 972 19.76 -26.60 18.64
C VAL A 972 19.48 -27.14 17.27
N ASN A 973 18.53 -26.53 16.54
CA ASN A 973 18.28 -26.95 15.19
C ASN A 973 19.58 -26.54 14.53
N THR A 974 20.55 -27.44 14.53
CA THR A 974 21.94 -27.15 14.22
C THR A 974 21.96 -26.62 12.80
N CYS A 975 21.00 -27.10 11.99
CA CYS A 975 20.66 -26.60 10.68
C CYS A 975 20.21 -25.14 10.70
N LEU A 976 19.13 -24.78 11.40
CA LEU A 976 18.71 -23.39 11.57
C LEU A 976 19.85 -22.50 12.09
N LYS A 977 20.54 -22.91 13.16
CA LYS A 977 21.68 -22.18 13.71
C LYS A 977 22.81 -22.00 12.69
N THR A 978 23.15 -23.02 11.90
CA THR A 978 24.15 -22.90 10.83
C THR A 978 23.65 -22.07 9.64
N ALA A 979 22.36 -22.10 9.31
CA ALA A 979 21.77 -21.29 8.26
C ALA A 979 21.71 -19.82 8.66
N THR A 980 21.18 -19.51 9.85
CA THR A 980 21.21 -18.17 10.44
C THR A 980 22.65 -17.66 10.59
N ALA A 981 23.60 -18.51 11.00
CA ALA A 981 25.01 -18.12 11.08
C ALA A 981 25.62 -17.84 9.69
N PHE A 982 25.23 -18.57 8.65
CA PHE A 982 25.64 -18.28 7.27
C PHE A 982 25.05 -16.94 6.80
N ILE A 983 23.73 -16.74 6.92
CA ILE A 983 23.02 -15.53 6.50
C ILE A 983 23.59 -14.29 7.19
N LYS A 984 23.68 -14.31 8.53
CA LYS A 984 24.19 -13.18 9.32
C LYS A 984 25.67 -12.90 9.11
N LYS A 985 26.45 -13.90 8.69
CA LYS A 985 27.87 -13.70 8.34
C LYS A 985 28.02 -13.09 6.94
N THR A 986 27.12 -13.41 6.01
CA THR A 986 27.20 -12.95 4.62
C THR A 986 26.60 -11.57 4.42
N ILE A 987 25.54 -11.20 5.16
CA ILE A 987 24.88 -9.87 5.05
C ILE A 987 25.88 -8.68 5.14
N PRO A 988 26.80 -8.63 6.14
CA PRO A 988 27.75 -7.53 6.24
C PRO A 988 28.66 -7.37 5.02
N ALA A 989 28.92 -8.45 4.28
CA ALA A 989 29.79 -8.39 3.11
C ALA A 989 29.17 -7.61 1.93
N PHE A 990 27.83 -7.52 1.83
CA PHE A 990 27.19 -6.68 0.83
C PHE A 990 27.41 -5.19 1.12
N GLU A 991 27.31 -4.80 2.39
CA GLU A 991 27.60 -3.43 2.83
C GLU A 991 29.08 -3.08 2.64
N ASP A 992 29.98 -4.01 2.99
CA ASP A 992 31.41 -3.85 2.74
C ASP A 992 31.71 -3.63 1.24
N ILE A 993 31.04 -4.38 0.34
CA ILE A 993 31.15 -4.20 -1.11
C ILE A 993 30.63 -2.82 -1.53
N LYS A 994 29.47 -2.39 -1.00
CA LYS A 994 28.87 -1.08 -1.30
C LYS A 994 29.74 0.10 -0.88
N GLN A 995 30.56 -0.08 0.16
CA GLN A 995 31.48 0.93 0.66
C GLN A 995 32.88 0.87 0.01
N GLN A 996 33.13 -0.05 -0.93
CA GLN A 996 34.41 -0.14 -1.62
C GLN A 996 34.67 1.11 -2.48
N PRO A 997 35.86 1.74 -2.37
CA PRO A 997 36.25 2.81 -3.27
C PRO A 997 36.30 2.31 -4.72
N GLY A 998 35.57 2.94 -5.64
CA GLY A 998 35.54 2.53 -7.05
C GLY A 998 34.29 1.76 -7.49
N ILE A 999 33.33 1.50 -6.58
CA ILE A 999 32.05 0.85 -6.93
C ILE A 999 31.28 1.62 -8.02
N GLU A 1000 31.46 2.95 -8.13
CA GLU A 1000 30.87 3.77 -9.18
C GLU A 1000 31.33 3.39 -10.60
N ARG A 1001 32.40 2.59 -10.72
CA ARG A 1001 32.94 2.09 -11.99
C ARG A 1001 32.41 0.70 -12.34
N TYR A 1002 31.71 0.02 -11.43
CA TYR A 1002 31.10 -1.26 -11.72
C TYR A 1002 29.96 -1.10 -12.73
N SER A 1003 29.70 -2.14 -13.50
CA SER A 1003 28.59 -2.13 -14.45
C SER A 1003 27.25 -1.98 -13.72
N LYS A 1004 26.26 -1.39 -14.40
CA LYS A 1004 24.92 -1.20 -13.82
C LYS A 1004 24.30 -2.55 -13.47
N GLU A 1005 24.60 -3.57 -14.27
CA GLU A 1005 24.18 -4.95 -14.03
C GLU A 1005 24.77 -5.49 -12.72
N THR A 1006 26.06 -5.26 -12.44
CA THR A 1006 26.66 -5.66 -11.16
C THR A 1006 26.04 -4.92 -9.98
N ILE A 1007 25.84 -3.60 -10.07
CA ILE A 1007 25.20 -2.82 -8.98
C ILE A 1007 23.79 -3.35 -8.71
N SER A 1008 23.00 -3.59 -9.77
CA SER A 1008 21.67 -4.16 -9.64
C SER A 1008 21.67 -5.57 -9.04
N LEU A 1009 22.66 -6.41 -9.36
CA LEU A 1009 22.81 -7.74 -8.79
C LEU A 1009 23.17 -7.70 -7.30
N ILE A 1010 24.00 -6.73 -6.87
CA ILE A 1010 24.31 -6.51 -5.44
C ILE A 1010 23.01 -6.27 -4.66
N ASP A 1011 22.19 -5.31 -5.11
CA ASP A 1011 20.93 -4.95 -4.43
C ASP A 1011 19.89 -6.07 -4.47
N GLU A 1012 19.78 -6.79 -5.59
CA GLU A 1012 18.84 -7.91 -5.75
C GLU A 1012 19.20 -9.07 -4.81
N ILE A 1013 20.48 -9.47 -4.76
CA ILE A 1013 20.92 -10.61 -3.94
C ILE A 1013 20.92 -10.24 -2.46
N GLU A 1014 21.32 -9.02 -2.09
CA GLU A 1014 21.22 -8.57 -0.70
C GLU A 1014 19.78 -8.61 -0.19
N ARG A 1015 18.82 -8.15 -1.01
CA ARG A 1015 17.39 -8.25 -0.67
C ARG A 1015 16.92 -9.70 -0.50
N GLN A 1016 17.44 -10.64 -1.27
CA GLN A 1016 17.14 -12.06 -1.05
C GLN A 1016 17.66 -12.54 0.30
N PHE A 1017 18.89 -12.17 0.67
CA PHE A 1017 19.46 -12.49 1.98
C PHE A 1017 18.63 -11.87 3.12
N ASN A 1018 18.24 -10.60 3.02
CA ASN A 1018 17.40 -9.93 4.02
C ASN A 1018 16.01 -10.58 4.14
N THR A 1019 15.39 -10.95 3.00
CA THR A 1019 14.10 -11.67 2.98
C THR A 1019 14.20 -13.01 3.73
N VAL A 1020 15.29 -13.74 3.55
CA VAL A 1020 15.50 -15.01 4.24
C VAL A 1020 15.90 -14.79 5.71
N ASP A 1021 16.61 -13.71 6.07
CA ASP A 1021 16.93 -13.40 7.47
C ASP A 1021 15.67 -13.09 8.29
N GLU A 1022 14.74 -12.31 7.72
CA GLU A 1022 13.46 -11.96 8.38
C GLU A 1022 12.57 -13.19 8.64
N LYS A 1023 12.68 -14.22 7.78
CA LYS A 1023 11.82 -15.40 7.80
C LYS A 1023 12.61 -16.71 7.78
N THR A 1024 13.76 -16.75 8.47
CA THR A 1024 14.70 -17.89 8.35
C THR A 1024 14.03 -19.21 8.72
N ASP A 1025 13.20 -19.23 9.76
CA ASP A 1025 12.51 -20.44 10.21
C ASP A 1025 11.59 -21.03 9.12
N THR A 1026 10.82 -20.19 8.43
CA THR A 1026 9.84 -20.66 7.42
C THR A 1026 10.53 -21.18 6.15
N PHE A 1027 11.63 -20.54 5.73
CA PHE A 1027 12.44 -21.04 4.61
C PHE A 1027 13.15 -22.35 4.96
N ILE A 1028 13.72 -22.46 6.16
CA ILE A 1028 14.46 -23.65 6.60
C ILE A 1028 13.54 -24.85 6.86
N ASN A 1029 12.28 -24.61 7.23
CA ASN A 1029 11.26 -25.65 7.38
C ASN A 1029 10.56 -26.02 6.06
N GLY A 1030 10.70 -25.21 5.01
CA GLY A 1030 10.09 -25.43 3.69
C GLY A 1030 8.66 -24.91 3.55
N ASP A 1031 8.22 -24.05 4.48
CA ASP A 1031 6.90 -23.40 4.43
C ASP A 1031 6.87 -22.29 3.37
N SER A 1032 8.02 -21.72 3.01
CA SER A 1032 8.17 -20.66 2.01
C SER A 1032 8.80 -21.13 0.68
N ASN A 1033 8.72 -22.43 0.37
CA ASN A 1033 9.30 -22.99 -0.86
C ASN A 1033 8.61 -22.48 -2.14
N ASP A 1034 7.34 -22.11 -2.06
CA ASP A 1034 6.57 -21.47 -3.12
C ASP A 1034 7.24 -20.18 -3.62
N GLN A 1035 7.88 -19.42 -2.71
CA GLN A 1035 8.56 -18.16 -3.02
C GLN A 1035 9.91 -18.35 -3.76
N LEU A 1036 10.49 -19.56 -3.75
CA LEU A 1036 11.79 -19.82 -4.41
C LEU A 1036 11.76 -19.55 -5.92
N GLY A 1037 10.61 -19.63 -6.56
CA GLY A 1037 10.46 -19.46 -8.01
C GLY A 1037 10.75 -18.03 -8.45
N GLU A 1038 10.22 -17.07 -7.68
CA GLU A 1038 10.44 -15.64 -7.87
C GLU A 1038 11.84 -15.22 -7.43
N MET A 1039 12.32 -15.76 -6.29
CA MET A 1039 13.68 -15.48 -5.80
C MET A 1039 14.77 -15.94 -6.78
N TYR A 1040 14.54 -17.02 -7.53
CA TYR A 1040 15.52 -17.59 -8.45
C TYR A 1040 15.04 -17.53 -9.91
N ARG A 1041 14.43 -16.40 -10.31
CA ARG A 1041 13.89 -16.14 -11.65
C ARG A 1041 14.96 -16.03 -12.76
N ASP A 1042 14.57 -16.28 -14.01
CA ASP A 1042 15.47 -16.34 -15.18
C ASP A 1042 16.31 -15.05 -15.38
N SER A 1043 15.70 -13.88 -15.14
CA SER A 1043 16.36 -12.59 -15.41
C SER A 1043 17.62 -12.34 -14.58
N ILE A 1044 17.75 -12.97 -13.40
CA ILE A 1044 18.95 -12.86 -12.55
C ILE A 1044 20.16 -13.50 -13.25
N TYR A 1045 19.96 -14.65 -13.90
CA TYR A 1045 21.02 -15.38 -14.59
C TYR A 1045 21.45 -14.70 -15.88
N ASP A 1046 20.51 -14.11 -16.62
CA ASP A 1046 20.82 -13.26 -17.77
C ASP A 1046 21.65 -12.04 -17.37
N SER A 1047 21.34 -11.48 -16.20
CA SER A 1047 22.08 -10.36 -15.61
C SER A 1047 23.49 -10.77 -15.20
N PHE A 1048 23.67 -11.94 -14.56
CA PHE A 1048 24.99 -12.49 -14.25
C PHE A 1048 25.84 -12.72 -15.51
N LEU A 1049 25.28 -13.34 -16.56
CA LEU A 1049 26.00 -13.55 -17.82
C LEU A 1049 26.39 -12.24 -18.49
N SER A 1050 25.52 -11.24 -18.44
CA SER A 1050 25.78 -9.91 -19.02
C SER A 1050 26.85 -9.16 -18.23
N ALA A 1051 26.76 -9.14 -16.90
CA ALA A 1051 27.74 -8.50 -16.02
C ALA A 1051 29.14 -9.11 -16.22
N VAL A 1052 29.25 -10.44 -16.22
CA VAL A 1052 30.52 -11.15 -16.43
C VAL A 1052 31.11 -10.88 -17.82
N ARG A 1053 30.28 -10.79 -18.87
CA ARG A 1053 30.75 -10.47 -20.24
C ARG A 1053 31.26 -9.04 -20.36
N ASN A 1054 30.63 -8.11 -19.67
CA ASN A 1054 30.89 -6.68 -19.82
C ASN A 1054 32.02 -6.20 -18.90
N THR A 1055 32.28 -6.89 -17.79
CA THR A 1055 33.28 -6.44 -16.82
C THR A 1055 34.72 -6.55 -17.33
N LYS A 1056 35.44 -5.43 -17.16
CA LYS A 1056 36.88 -5.29 -17.46
C LYS A 1056 37.72 -5.09 -16.20
N LEU A 1057 37.11 -5.09 -15.02
CA LEU A 1057 37.77 -4.80 -13.75
C LEU A 1057 37.92 -6.09 -12.95
N ASP A 1058 39.12 -6.39 -12.47
CA ASP A 1058 39.40 -7.60 -11.68
C ASP A 1058 38.72 -7.55 -10.29
N GLU A 1059 38.54 -6.36 -9.74
CA GLU A 1059 37.80 -6.09 -8.51
C GLU A 1059 36.31 -6.45 -8.68
N GLU A 1060 35.69 -6.00 -9.78
CA GLU A 1060 34.29 -6.33 -10.11
C GLU A 1060 34.10 -7.83 -10.37
N ARG A 1061 35.07 -8.51 -11.00
CA ARG A 1061 35.07 -9.97 -11.17
C ARG A 1061 35.10 -10.71 -9.84
N THR A 1062 35.84 -10.18 -8.87
CA THR A 1062 35.90 -10.75 -7.52
C THR A 1062 34.54 -10.62 -6.83
N VAL A 1063 33.89 -9.46 -6.95
CA VAL A 1063 32.53 -9.21 -6.45
C VAL A 1063 31.51 -10.12 -7.13
N LEU A 1064 31.52 -10.23 -8.46
CA LEU A 1064 30.62 -11.10 -9.20
C LEU A 1064 30.78 -12.58 -8.78
N SER A 1065 32.01 -13.04 -8.54
CA SER A 1065 32.25 -14.39 -8.01
C SER A 1065 31.61 -14.58 -6.63
N PHE A 1066 31.76 -13.62 -5.72
CA PHE A 1066 31.12 -13.64 -4.41
C PHE A 1066 29.58 -13.65 -4.51
N LEU A 1067 29.00 -12.85 -5.40
CA LEU A 1067 27.55 -12.77 -5.59
C LEU A 1067 26.98 -14.10 -6.10
N ILE A 1068 27.64 -14.73 -7.07
CA ILE A 1068 27.22 -16.03 -7.62
C ILE A 1068 27.35 -17.12 -6.56
N GLU A 1069 28.49 -17.19 -5.86
CA GLU A 1069 28.71 -18.15 -4.77
C GLU A 1069 27.66 -17.99 -3.68
N SER A 1070 27.39 -16.75 -3.23
CA SER A 1070 26.44 -16.46 -2.16
C SER A 1070 25.00 -16.76 -2.55
N HIS A 1071 24.58 -16.37 -3.76
CA HIS A 1071 23.23 -16.62 -4.27
C HIS A 1071 22.91 -18.12 -4.35
N ILE A 1072 23.81 -18.92 -4.92
CA ILE A 1072 23.57 -20.38 -5.04
C ILE A 1072 23.76 -21.09 -3.69
N SER A 1073 24.71 -20.63 -2.87
CA SER A 1073 24.92 -21.19 -1.52
C SER A 1073 23.73 -20.94 -0.60
N LEU A 1074 23.02 -19.80 -0.77
CA LEU A 1074 21.78 -19.53 -0.06
C LEU A 1074 20.71 -20.56 -0.42
N PHE A 1075 20.52 -20.86 -1.71
CA PHE A 1075 19.56 -21.86 -2.19
C PHE A 1075 19.77 -23.22 -1.50
N TYR A 1076 20.97 -23.77 -1.58
CA TYR A 1076 21.28 -25.06 -0.96
C TYR A 1076 21.28 -25.01 0.57
N THR A 1077 21.57 -23.85 1.17
CA THR A 1077 21.46 -23.66 2.62
C THR A 1077 20.01 -23.68 3.10
N ILE A 1078 19.07 -23.17 2.29
CA ILE A 1078 17.63 -23.27 2.56
C ILE A 1078 17.18 -24.72 2.48
N LEU A 1079 17.54 -25.44 1.41
CA LEU A 1079 17.03 -26.80 1.17
C LEU A 1079 17.60 -27.87 2.11
N LYS A 1080 18.88 -27.77 2.52
CA LYS A 1080 19.60 -28.84 3.25
C LYS A 1080 18.98 -29.26 4.59
N CYS A 1081 18.10 -28.41 5.14
CA CYS A 1081 17.48 -28.59 6.44
C CYS A 1081 16.04 -29.10 6.35
N GLN A 1082 15.47 -29.13 5.15
CA GLN A 1082 14.09 -29.52 4.93
C GLN A 1082 13.95 -31.04 4.89
N LYS A 1083 12.79 -31.53 5.33
CA LYS A 1083 12.49 -32.96 5.30
C LYS A 1083 12.38 -33.46 3.84
N PRO A 1084 12.85 -34.68 3.53
CA PRO A 1084 12.81 -35.22 2.16
C PRO A 1084 11.41 -35.22 1.52
N GLU A 1085 10.36 -35.42 2.32
CA GLU A 1085 8.97 -35.39 1.84
C GLU A 1085 8.58 -34.01 1.32
N ARG A 1086 9.00 -32.95 2.02
CA ARG A 1086 8.72 -31.57 1.65
C ARG A 1086 9.49 -31.16 0.39
N LEU A 1087 10.75 -31.61 0.25
CA LEU A 1087 11.54 -31.34 -0.95
C LEU A 1087 10.97 -32.05 -2.20
N LYS A 1088 10.41 -33.26 -2.04
CA LYS A 1088 9.73 -33.97 -3.14
C LYS A 1088 8.46 -33.27 -3.62
N GLU A 1089 7.71 -32.63 -2.72
CA GLU A 1089 6.53 -31.84 -3.08
C GLU A 1089 6.87 -30.69 -4.06
N PHE A 1090 8.05 -30.10 -3.90
CA PHE A 1090 8.55 -28.99 -4.73
C PHE A 1090 9.58 -29.41 -5.78
N GLU A 1091 9.67 -30.71 -6.12
CA GLU A 1091 10.69 -31.26 -7.03
C GLU A 1091 10.74 -30.50 -8.37
N LYS A 1092 9.60 -30.26 -9.01
CA LYS A 1092 9.53 -29.54 -10.30
C LYS A 1092 10.15 -28.13 -10.22
N GLN A 1093 9.90 -27.41 -9.13
CA GLN A 1093 10.41 -26.05 -8.93
C GLN A 1093 11.92 -26.06 -8.65
N ILE A 1094 12.38 -26.99 -7.80
CA ILE A 1094 13.81 -27.17 -7.48
C ILE A 1094 14.59 -27.58 -8.73
N VAL A 1095 14.07 -28.51 -9.54
CA VAL A 1095 14.68 -28.93 -10.81
C VAL A 1095 14.75 -27.76 -11.80
N THR A 1096 13.71 -26.92 -11.87
CA THR A 1096 13.71 -25.74 -12.73
C THR A 1096 14.83 -24.76 -12.32
N ILE A 1097 14.96 -24.47 -11.03
CA ILE A 1097 15.98 -23.54 -10.50
C ILE A 1097 17.39 -24.10 -10.72
N THR A 1098 17.61 -25.37 -10.41
CA THR A 1098 18.93 -26.01 -10.58
C THR A 1098 19.36 -26.11 -12.05
N THR A 1099 18.41 -26.26 -12.98
CA THR A 1099 18.68 -26.19 -14.43
C THR A 1099 19.15 -24.79 -14.85
N ARG A 1100 18.65 -23.72 -14.21
CA ARG A 1100 19.12 -22.35 -14.45
C ARG A 1100 20.57 -22.17 -14.01
N PHE A 1101 20.96 -22.75 -12.86
CA PHE A 1101 22.35 -22.78 -12.42
C PHE A 1101 23.26 -23.51 -13.42
N ASP A 1102 22.83 -24.65 -13.95
CA ASP A 1102 23.58 -25.38 -14.99
C ASP A 1102 23.78 -24.52 -16.24
N ASN A 1103 22.72 -23.88 -16.72
CA ASN A 1103 22.79 -22.99 -17.88
C ASN A 1103 23.75 -21.80 -17.64
N LEU A 1104 23.75 -21.25 -16.42
CA LEU A 1104 24.68 -20.21 -16.01
C LEU A 1104 26.14 -20.69 -16.10
N PHE A 1105 26.47 -21.83 -15.49
CA PHE A 1105 27.84 -22.37 -15.51
C PHE A 1105 28.28 -22.74 -16.93
N GLN A 1106 27.41 -23.32 -17.75
CA GLN A 1106 27.70 -23.56 -19.17
C GLN A 1106 27.97 -22.27 -19.93
N GLY A 1107 27.25 -21.19 -19.61
CA GLY A 1107 27.53 -19.85 -20.11
C GLY A 1107 28.92 -19.35 -19.71
N PHE A 1108 29.33 -19.57 -18.45
CA PHE A 1108 30.65 -19.20 -17.94
C PHE A 1108 31.80 -19.98 -18.58
N ILE A 1109 31.63 -21.28 -18.80
CA ILE A 1109 32.60 -22.12 -19.53
C ILE A 1109 32.83 -21.54 -20.94
N LYS A 1110 31.75 -21.17 -21.65
CA LYS A 1110 31.84 -20.58 -23.01
C LYS A 1110 32.63 -19.27 -23.04
N ILE A 1111 32.54 -18.46 -21.99
CA ILE A 1111 33.26 -17.18 -21.87
C ILE A 1111 34.57 -17.29 -21.05
N LYS A 1112 34.99 -18.50 -20.69
CA LYS A 1112 36.21 -18.80 -19.90
C LYS A 1112 36.28 -18.03 -18.57
N TYR A 1113 35.13 -17.84 -17.93
CA TYR A 1113 35.07 -17.22 -16.61
C TYR A 1113 35.19 -18.31 -15.53
N ASN A 1114 36.10 -18.10 -14.56
CA ASN A 1114 36.20 -18.98 -13.40
C ASN A 1114 35.36 -18.42 -12.26
N THR A 1115 34.27 -19.11 -11.94
CA THR A 1115 33.31 -18.73 -10.89
C THR A 1115 33.80 -19.07 -9.48
N ASP A 1116 34.78 -19.95 -9.33
CA ASP A 1116 35.30 -20.39 -8.03
C ASP A 1116 36.84 -20.36 -8.02
N PRO A 1117 37.45 -19.17 -8.08
CA PRO A 1117 38.91 -19.03 -8.15
C PRO A 1117 39.64 -19.62 -6.93
N ASN A 1118 38.97 -19.72 -5.78
CA ASN A 1118 39.55 -20.16 -4.51
C ASN A 1118 39.15 -21.59 -4.11
N GLY A 1119 38.31 -22.27 -4.89
CA GLY A 1119 37.79 -23.61 -4.57
C GLY A 1119 36.81 -23.63 -3.39
N THR A 1120 36.35 -22.47 -2.92
CA THR A 1120 35.47 -22.33 -1.75
C THR A 1120 34.08 -22.85 -2.06
N PHE A 1121 33.57 -22.53 -3.24
CA PHE A 1121 32.24 -22.91 -3.65
C PHE A 1121 32.12 -24.42 -3.94
N LYS A 1122 33.13 -25.00 -4.60
CA LYS A 1122 33.25 -26.44 -4.82
C LYS A 1122 33.29 -27.23 -3.52
N LYS A 1123 34.00 -26.70 -2.51
CA LYS A 1123 34.06 -27.28 -1.15
C LYS A 1123 32.70 -27.20 -0.44
N PHE A 1124 31.99 -26.09 -0.59
CA PHE A 1124 30.63 -25.93 -0.06
C PHE A 1124 29.65 -26.95 -0.67
N LEU A 1125 29.58 -27.02 -2.01
CA LEU A 1125 28.67 -27.93 -2.71
C LEU A 1125 28.97 -29.40 -2.39
N SER A 1126 30.24 -29.78 -2.32
CA SER A 1126 30.64 -31.14 -1.91
C SER A 1126 30.25 -31.45 -0.46
N GLY A 1127 30.29 -30.44 0.42
CA GLY A 1127 29.90 -30.58 1.83
C GLY A 1127 28.38 -30.74 2.02
N VAL A 1128 27.57 -30.12 1.16
CA VAL A 1128 26.11 -30.15 1.29
C VAL A 1128 25.49 -31.45 0.73
N THR A 1129 26.20 -32.18 -0.14
CA THR A 1129 25.74 -33.47 -0.71
C THR A 1129 25.33 -34.48 0.37
N ALA A 1130 26.01 -34.47 1.53
CA ALA A 1130 25.71 -35.38 2.64
C ALA A 1130 24.31 -35.18 3.24
N SER A 1131 23.69 -34.02 3.04
CA SER A 1131 22.34 -33.69 3.52
C SER A 1131 21.23 -34.21 2.60
N PHE A 1132 21.54 -34.65 1.38
CA PHE A 1132 20.55 -35.01 0.35
C PHE A 1132 20.62 -36.49 -0.07
N LYS A 1133 21.12 -37.38 0.80
CA LYS A 1133 21.40 -38.80 0.47
C LYS A 1133 20.22 -39.57 -0.15
N ASP A 1134 18.99 -39.19 0.17
CA ASP A 1134 17.76 -39.86 -0.29
C ASP A 1134 17.00 -39.10 -1.39
N LEU A 1135 17.62 -38.08 -1.99
CA LEU A 1135 17.01 -37.17 -2.98
C LEU A 1135 17.87 -37.09 -4.26
N GLN A 1136 17.69 -38.07 -5.13
CA GLN A 1136 18.51 -38.23 -6.34
C GLN A 1136 18.50 -36.98 -7.25
N PHE A 1137 17.35 -36.33 -7.45
CA PHE A 1137 17.26 -35.15 -8.34
C PHE A 1137 18.11 -33.95 -7.85
N ILE A 1138 18.32 -33.80 -6.54
CA ILE A 1138 19.19 -32.75 -5.98
C ILE A 1138 20.66 -33.17 -6.08
N LEU A 1139 20.95 -34.45 -5.81
CA LEU A 1139 22.31 -34.99 -5.93
C LEU A 1139 22.83 -34.90 -7.37
N ASP A 1140 21.99 -35.23 -8.35
CA ASP A 1140 22.31 -35.13 -9.78
C ASP A 1140 22.61 -33.68 -10.19
N ALA A 1141 21.80 -32.73 -9.70
CA ALA A 1141 22.03 -31.30 -9.91
C ALA A 1141 23.36 -30.82 -9.31
N ILE A 1142 23.64 -31.15 -8.04
CA ILE A 1142 24.90 -30.78 -7.38
C ILE A 1142 26.10 -31.39 -8.12
N GLN A 1143 26.00 -32.64 -8.58
CA GLN A 1143 27.06 -33.27 -9.36
C GLN A 1143 27.27 -32.58 -10.71
N SER A 1144 26.20 -32.15 -11.38
CA SER A 1144 26.28 -31.36 -12.61
C SER A 1144 26.98 -30.02 -12.35
N HIS A 1145 26.61 -29.30 -11.29
CA HIS A 1145 27.26 -28.04 -10.91
C HIS A 1145 28.74 -28.24 -10.59
N LEU A 1146 29.10 -29.28 -9.84
CA LEU A 1146 30.50 -29.61 -9.52
C LEU A 1146 31.34 -29.94 -10.76
N ASN A 1147 30.73 -30.57 -11.78
CA ASN A 1147 31.41 -30.86 -13.04
C ASN A 1147 31.58 -29.60 -13.91
N ASN A 1148 30.69 -28.63 -13.77
CA ASN A 1148 30.68 -27.39 -14.55
C ASN A 1148 31.45 -26.24 -13.87
N LEU A 1149 31.75 -26.37 -12.56
CA LEU A 1149 32.70 -25.54 -11.83
C LEU A 1149 34.13 -26.04 -12.11
N GLY A 1150 34.79 -25.37 -13.06
CA GLY A 1150 36.12 -25.70 -13.60
C GLY A 1150 37.18 -26.04 -12.55
#